data_AF-X0M6Y6-F1
#
_entry.id   AF-X0M6Y6-F1
#
_cell.length_a   1.000
_cell.length_b   1.000
_cell.length_c   1.000
_cell.angle_alpha   90.00
_cell.angle_beta   90.00
_cell.angle_gamma   90.00
#
_symmetry.space_group_name_H-M   'P 1'
#
loop_
_entity.id
_entity.type
_entity.pdbx_description
1 polymer ?
#
loop_
_entity_poly.entity_id
_entity_poly.type
_entity_poly.pdbx_seq_one_letter_code
_entity_poly.pdbx_strand_id
1 'polypeptide(L)'
;MVEHDGLMRVFWPTDIRKSDRPGVVVGWRNSILDVFVVTILEDVDARNTEFHLKAGTLFRSELHPTSQITDMCGHSSMHVLGLSNAIDAAAADPSWFCATTNSDPREPKITCAKAVSVQLILYDRPQPQGMQYVSLNPIALALGHDGSLLGDTTVSEGEQETRERQKKEEKRKLAEKLKQHTIFKRVPSARDRALPKIINQINWSWELEKTLHKNVGRLGSRPRRSLSVSERVVETASTMRNYVILQLWTWFTLYLFPTIRKTFVLVLMGHRVVAEMLLLLLEFRAKPGYAALKDISATAQQVEIRLQQFCYWPMQYMTLRQRKNNWASVTTSHPDYIRFYNSLWLVANDVIIGIALGSYIIENADWVAEQIGDLLQTYTVDALQSSISWLMGWPAGLKLNGELAAFLGDLFLWVIDYWSSCIETLTPALPQMVWFIGFSSFAGASMPIAMFSDMLSTLTIHIYSFYLASGRIYHWQLTILQSLFHLFRGKKHNVLRNRIDSCDYDLDQLLVGTILFTLLFFLLPTVAVFYLNFAIARMAIISLKAGFDTLLSCLNHFPLFALMLRIKDPRRLPGGIRFELRDSHDYRHNKANNADGLPPTSVIYLKSIPLTFRIMFNQYFQMANRIRKHYLSPKVFFCLLTGKFVPPINRKNLYSLQYSMLPARRATIWEMWRALNTETKPAKRMPLPYIPPLSNAGRRTSANNGRAR
;
A
#
# COMPACT_ATOMS: atom_id res chain seq x y z
N MET A 1 -34.36 18.05 18.10
CA MET A 1 -33.43 18.40 17.01
C MET A 1 -33.87 19.77 16.54
N VAL A 2 -33.09 20.82 16.79
CA VAL A 2 -33.59 22.20 16.74
C VAL A 2 -33.74 22.68 15.28
N GLU A 3 -34.97 23.04 14.94
CA GLU A 3 -35.45 23.55 13.64
C GLU A 3 -35.17 25.05 13.49
N HIS A 4 -33.95 25.45 13.11
CA HIS A 4 -33.64 26.89 13.07
C HIS A 4 -33.48 27.57 11.71
N ASP A 5 -33.41 26.86 10.58
CA ASP A 5 -33.17 27.55 9.29
C ASP A 5 -34.17 27.24 8.16
N GLY A 6 -35.14 26.32 8.33
CA GLY A 6 -36.05 25.94 7.24
C GLY A 6 -35.37 25.43 5.96
N LEU A 7 -34.06 25.15 6.00
CA LEU A 7 -33.22 24.73 4.88
C LEU A 7 -33.37 23.22 4.65
N MET A 8 -33.84 22.86 3.47
CA MET A 8 -33.93 21.48 3.02
C MET A 8 -32.71 21.09 2.19
N ARG A 9 -32.00 20.03 2.59
CA ARG A 9 -30.85 19.49 1.85
C ARG A 9 -31.27 18.20 1.13
N VAL A 10 -31.18 18.22 -0.19
CA VAL A 10 -31.53 17.08 -1.03
C VAL A 10 -30.29 16.59 -1.76
N PHE A 11 -29.86 15.38 -1.44
CA PHE A 11 -28.80 14.71 -2.19
C PHE A 11 -29.42 14.01 -3.39
N TRP A 12 -29.04 14.44 -4.59
CA TRP A 12 -29.65 14.01 -5.83
C TRP A 12 -28.60 13.46 -6.81
N PRO A 13 -28.76 12.22 -7.30
CA PRO A 13 -27.83 11.65 -8.29
C PRO A 13 -28.03 12.25 -9.69
N THR A 14 -26.94 12.51 -10.39
CA THR A 14 -26.94 13.21 -11.70
C THR A 14 -27.44 12.36 -12.87
N ASP A 15 -27.48 11.04 -12.70
CA ASP A 15 -27.72 10.04 -13.74
C ASP A 15 -29.10 9.36 -13.66
N ILE A 16 -30.00 9.83 -12.76
CA ILE A 16 -31.41 9.40 -12.76
C ILE A 16 -32.02 9.72 -14.13
N ARG A 17 -32.75 8.74 -14.68
CA ARG A 17 -33.48 8.90 -15.94
C ARG A 17 -34.53 9.99 -15.79
N LYS A 18 -34.47 10.98 -16.68
CA LYS A 18 -35.50 12.01 -16.80
C LYS A 18 -36.68 11.43 -17.56
N SER A 19 -37.85 11.57 -16.99
CA SER A 19 -39.13 11.13 -17.54
C SER A 19 -40.15 12.19 -17.17
N ASP A 20 -41.13 12.40 -18.04
CA ASP A 20 -42.28 13.28 -17.78
C ASP A 20 -43.43 12.52 -17.11
N ARG A 21 -43.27 11.20 -16.89
CA ARG A 21 -44.28 10.35 -16.24
C ARG A 21 -44.33 10.63 -14.74
N PRO A 22 -45.52 10.48 -14.11
CA PRO A 22 -45.63 10.52 -12.67
C PRO A 22 -44.92 9.31 -12.04
N GLY A 23 -44.16 9.57 -10.99
CA GLY A 23 -43.40 8.54 -10.30
C GLY A 23 -43.24 8.81 -8.81
N VAL A 24 -42.74 7.82 -8.08
CA VAL A 24 -42.48 7.89 -6.64
C VAL A 24 -40.99 7.99 -6.40
N VAL A 25 -40.56 9.02 -5.66
CA VAL A 25 -39.16 9.23 -5.30
C VAL A 25 -38.83 8.42 -4.05
N VAL A 26 -37.86 7.50 -4.18
CA VAL A 26 -37.48 6.56 -3.11
C VAL A 26 -36.07 6.86 -2.62
N GLY A 27 -35.87 6.80 -1.29
CA GLY A 27 -34.54 6.94 -0.70
C GLY A 27 -34.52 6.93 0.83
N TRP A 28 -33.54 7.62 1.42
CA TRP A 28 -33.32 7.67 2.86
C TRP A 28 -33.68 9.04 3.44
N ARG A 29 -34.38 9.02 4.58
CA ARG A 29 -34.68 10.23 5.35
C ARG A 29 -33.70 10.34 6.52
N ASN A 30 -32.64 11.14 6.35
CA ASN A 30 -31.61 11.33 7.37
C ASN A 30 -32.07 12.28 8.50
N SER A 31 -32.93 13.23 8.16
CA SER A 31 -33.52 14.23 9.05
C SER A 31 -34.91 14.61 8.50
N ILE A 32 -35.66 15.47 9.19
CA ILE A 32 -36.95 15.98 8.69
C ILE A 32 -36.78 16.68 7.34
N LEU A 33 -35.67 17.43 7.18
CA LEU A 33 -35.33 18.25 6.01
C LEU A 33 -34.02 17.82 5.30
N ASP A 34 -33.31 16.78 5.78
CA ASP A 34 -32.15 16.23 5.08
C ASP A 34 -32.53 14.88 4.46
N VAL A 35 -32.58 14.84 3.13
CA VAL A 35 -33.12 13.71 2.37
C VAL A 35 -32.13 13.26 1.31
N PHE A 36 -32.01 11.94 1.15
CA PHE A 36 -31.11 11.30 0.20
C PHE A 36 -31.90 10.50 -0.83
N VAL A 37 -31.86 10.90 -2.09
CA VAL A 37 -32.61 10.25 -3.17
C VAL A 37 -31.80 9.11 -3.78
N VAL A 38 -32.40 7.93 -3.91
CA VAL A 38 -31.77 6.76 -4.53
C VAL A 38 -32.20 6.62 -5.98
N THR A 39 -33.52 6.64 -6.24
CA THR A 39 -34.10 6.47 -7.59
C THR A 39 -35.55 6.95 -7.64
N ILE A 40 -36.11 7.04 -8.86
CA ILE A 40 -37.51 7.33 -9.14
C ILE A 40 -38.17 6.09 -9.73
N LEU A 41 -39.28 5.65 -9.14
CA LEU A 41 -40.08 4.53 -9.62
C LEU A 41 -41.29 5.05 -10.38
N GLU A 42 -41.32 4.85 -11.70
CA GLU A 42 -42.42 5.30 -12.58
C GLU A 42 -43.64 4.37 -12.47
N ASP A 43 -44.85 4.93 -12.63
CA ASP A 43 -46.12 4.19 -12.73
C ASP A 43 -46.44 3.29 -11.51
N VAL A 44 -46.05 3.69 -10.29
CA VAL A 44 -46.31 2.97 -9.04
C VAL A 44 -47.06 3.83 -8.02
N ASP A 45 -47.96 3.23 -7.24
CA ASP A 45 -48.60 3.89 -6.10
C ASP A 45 -47.63 4.09 -4.91
N ALA A 46 -47.65 5.28 -4.31
CA ALA A 46 -46.77 5.69 -3.23
C ALA A 46 -47.00 4.90 -1.94
N ARG A 47 -48.27 4.67 -1.56
CA ARG A 47 -48.62 3.98 -0.30
C ARG A 47 -48.24 2.49 -0.35
N ASN A 48 -48.51 1.85 -1.49
CA ASN A 48 -48.12 0.46 -1.71
C ASN A 48 -46.58 0.30 -1.71
N THR A 49 -45.87 1.24 -2.35
CA THR A 49 -44.39 1.25 -2.35
C THR A 49 -43.83 1.42 -0.95
N GLU A 50 -44.38 2.32 -0.13
CA GLU A 50 -43.92 2.52 1.25
C GLU A 50 -44.11 1.28 2.12
N PHE A 51 -45.24 0.58 1.97
CA PHE A 51 -45.49 -0.69 2.67
C PHE A 51 -44.44 -1.74 2.29
N HIS A 52 -44.17 -1.93 1.00
CA HIS A 52 -43.19 -2.90 0.49
C HIS A 52 -41.73 -2.56 0.85
N LEU A 53 -41.39 -1.27 0.98
CA LEU A 53 -40.07 -0.82 1.44
C LEU A 53 -39.89 -1.07 2.95
N LYS A 54 -40.89 -0.74 3.78
CA LYS A 54 -40.88 -1.03 5.23
C LYS A 54 -40.86 -2.52 5.53
N ALA A 55 -41.60 -3.31 4.76
CA ALA A 55 -41.62 -4.77 4.87
C ALA A 55 -40.38 -5.46 4.27
N GLY A 56 -39.49 -4.71 3.59
CA GLY A 56 -38.27 -5.25 2.97
C GLY A 56 -38.50 -6.25 1.84
N THR A 57 -39.72 -6.34 1.29
CA THR A 57 -40.09 -7.36 0.30
C THR A 57 -39.34 -7.17 -1.03
N LEU A 58 -38.95 -5.94 -1.35
CA LEU A 58 -38.19 -5.60 -2.55
C LEU A 58 -36.73 -6.10 -2.50
N PHE A 59 -36.20 -6.39 -1.31
CA PHE A 59 -34.83 -6.90 -1.13
C PHE A 59 -34.78 -8.41 -0.83
N ARG A 60 -35.93 -9.05 -0.56
CA ARG A 60 -36.04 -10.48 -0.20
C ARG A 60 -35.58 -11.44 -1.30
N SER A 61 -35.51 -10.98 -2.54
CA SER A 61 -35.05 -11.79 -3.68
C SER A 61 -33.53 -11.91 -3.79
N GLU A 62 -32.79 -11.06 -3.11
CA GLU A 62 -31.35 -10.96 -3.31
C GLU A 62 -30.61 -12.00 -2.47
N LEU A 63 -29.53 -12.51 -3.03
CA LEU A 63 -28.73 -13.61 -2.47
C LEU A 63 -27.82 -13.16 -1.31
N HIS A 64 -27.85 -11.88 -0.97
CA HIS A 64 -26.96 -11.19 -0.04
C HIS A 64 -27.73 -10.72 1.20
N PRO A 65 -27.08 -10.67 2.38
CA PRO A 65 -27.73 -10.29 3.63
C PRO A 65 -28.21 -8.83 3.60
N THR A 66 -29.47 -8.60 3.97
CA THR A 66 -30.08 -7.25 4.00
C THR A 66 -29.68 -6.44 5.24
N SER A 67 -29.23 -7.09 6.32
CA SER A 67 -28.74 -6.42 7.54
C SER A 67 -27.52 -5.51 7.29
N GLN A 68 -26.72 -5.82 6.28
CA GLN A 68 -25.57 -4.98 5.94
C GLN A 68 -25.98 -3.61 5.38
N ILE A 69 -27.14 -3.53 4.71
CA ILE A 69 -27.67 -2.25 4.20
C ILE A 69 -28.03 -1.37 5.41
N THR A 70 -28.70 -1.94 6.41
CA THR A 70 -29.11 -1.20 7.61
C THR A 70 -27.91 -0.77 8.45
N ASP A 71 -26.91 -1.64 8.60
CA ASP A 71 -25.69 -1.36 9.37
C ASP A 71 -24.84 -0.26 8.73
N MET A 72 -24.67 -0.29 7.40
CA MET A 72 -23.79 0.64 6.68
C MET A 72 -24.46 1.99 6.36
N CYS A 73 -25.75 1.99 5.99
CA CYS A 73 -26.51 3.21 5.70
C CYS A 73 -27.11 3.86 6.95
N GLY A 74 -27.14 3.13 8.09
CA GLY A 74 -27.49 3.65 9.41
C GLY A 74 -28.98 3.88 9.64
N HIS A 75 -29.85 3.23 8.87
CA HIS A 75 -31.31 3.33 8.90
C HIS A 75 -31.96 1.96 8.72
N SER A 76 -33.14 1.76 9.32
CA SER A 76 -33.85 0.47 9.32
C SER A 76 -34.54 0.14 7.99
N SER A 77 -35.07 1.14 7.28
CA SER A 77 -35.77 0.96 6.01
C SER A 77 -35.70 2.21 5.14
N MET A 78 -35.80 2.04 3.82
CA MET A 78 -36.00 3.15 2.90
C MET A 78 -37.43 3.67 2.99
N HIS A 79 -37.63 4.93 2.62
CA HIS A 79 -38.91 5.61 2.65
C HIS A 79 -39.25 6.20 1.28
N VAL A 80 -40.55 6.38 1.05
CA VAL A 80 -41.05 7.27 0.02
C VAL A 80 -40.81 8.70 0.49
N LEU A 81 -40.07 9.45 -0.31
CA LEU A 81 -39.62 10.79 0.03
C LEU A 81 -40.49 11.88 -0.62
N GLY A 82 -41.11 11.54 -1.74
CA GLY A 82 -41.71 12.52 -2.62
C GLY A 82 -42.41 11.92 -3.83
N LEU A 83 -43.15 12.77 -4.53
CA LEU A 83 -43.72 12.46 -5.84
C LEU A 83 -42.91 13.19 -6.92
N SER A 84 -42.72 12.53 -8.05
CA SER A 84 -42.10 13.08 -9.25
C SER A 84 -43.19 13.36 -10.28
N ASN A 85 -43.17 14.57 -10.86
CA ASN A 85 -44.13 15.03 -11.89
C ASN A 85 -45.61 14.78 -11.52
N ALA A 86 -45.96 15.05 -10.27
CA ALA A 86 -47.34 14.89 -9.80
C ALA A 86 -48.27 15.91 -10.47
N ILE A 87 -49.40 15.43 -10.98
CA ILE A 87 -50.45 16.26 -11.62
C ILE A 87 -51.17 17.11 -10.57
N ASP A 88 -51.24 16.64 -9.32
CA ASP A 88 -51.91 17.33 -8.21
C ASP A 88 -51.03 17.36 -6.95
N ALA A 89 -50.20 18.40 -6.83
CA ALA A 89 -49.24 18.57 -5.73
C ALA A 89 -49.92 18.90 -4.38
N ALA A 90 -51.20 19.28 -4.39
CA ALA A 90 -51.96 19.70 -3.21
C ALA A 90 -52.51 18.50 -2.39
N ALA A 91 -52.64 17.32 -3.00
CA ALA A 91 -53.13 16.10 -2.35
C ALA A 91 -52.03 15.23 -1.70
N ALA A 92 -50.76 15.64 -1.82
CA ALA A 92 -49.62 14.93 -1.28
C ALA A 92 -49.42 15.21 0.22
N ASP A 93 -48.87 14.24 0.96
CA ASP A 93 -48.54 14.44 2.38
C ASP A 93 -47.62 15.67 2.54
N PRO A 94 -47.88 16.58 3.52
CA PRO A 94 -47.10 17.81 3.69
C PRO A 94 -45.65 17.57 4.12
N SER A 95 -45.24 16.31 4.30
CA SER A 95 -43.86 15.91 4.62
C SER A 95 -43.07 15.40 3.41
N TRP A 96 -43.75 15.19 2.27
CA TRP A 96 -43.16 14.80 0.99
C TRP A 96 -42.75 16.03 0.19
N PHE A 97 -41.72 15.87 -0.64
CA PHE A 97 -41.36 16.90 -1.62
C PHE A 97 -41.84 16.52 -3.01
N CYS A 98 -42.15 17.51 -3.83
CA CYS A 98 -42.48 17.32 -5.24
C CYS A 98 -41.25 17.66 -6.06
N ALA A 99 -40.77 16.72 -6.87
CA ALA A 99 -39.67 16.94 -7.79
C ALA A 99 -40.21 16.97 -9.23
N THR A 100 -39.93 18.06 -9.96
CA THR A 100 -40.17 18.11 -11.40
C THR A 100 -38.88 17.84 -12.14
N THR A 101 -38.85 16.76 -12.90
CA THR A 101 -37.68 16.23 -13.62
C THR A 101 -37.86 16.31 -15.13
N ASN A 102 -38.59 17.31 -15.60
CA ASN A 102 -38.87 17.53 -17.01
C ASN A 102 -37.58 17.65 -17.83
N SER A 103 -37.72 17.44 -19.14
CA SER A 103 -36.62 17.53 -20.12
C SER A 103 -35.84 18.86 -20.06
N ASP A 104 -36.47 19.94 -19.58
CA ASP A 104 -35.85 21.25 -19.34
C ASP A 104 -36.46 21.87 -18.05
N PRO A 105 -35.72 22.19 -16.98
CA PRO A 105 -34.28 22.44 -16.86
C PRO A 105 -33.35 21.22 -16.63
N ARG A 106 -32.04 21.45 -16.76
CA ARG A 106 -30.97 20.45 -16.58
C ARG A 106 -30.96 19.82 -15.17
N GLU A 107 -31.46 20.51 -14.15
CA GLU A 107 -31.47 20.09 -12.74
C GLU A 107 -32.92 20.01 -12.22
N PRO A 108 -33.23 19.07 -11.31
CA PRO A 108 -34.59 18.91 -10.79
C PRO A 108 -35.03 20.14 -9.99
N LYS A 109 -36.22 20.67 -10.27
CA LYS A 109 -36.85 21.67 -9.42
C LYS A 109 -37.58 20.95 -8.30
N ILE A 110 -37.29 21.33 -7.05
CA ILE A 110 -37.84 20.69 -5.85
C ILE A 110 -38.68 21.70 -5.11
N THR A 111 -39.94 21.35 -4.82
CA THR A 111 -40.85 22.13 -3.99
C THR A 111 -41.26 21.32 -2.77
N CYS A 112 -41.30 21.96 -1.60
CA CYS A 112 -41.75 21.33 -0.36
C CYS A 112 -42.46 22.36 0.51
N ALA A 113 -43.65 22.01 1.02
CA ALA A 113 -44.47 22.92 1.82
C ALA A 113 -43.82 23.36 3.14
N LYS A 114 -42.84 22.59 3.66
CA LYS A 114 -42.14 22.85 4.94
C LYS A 114 -40.78 23.53 4.78
N ALA A 115 -40.28 23.72 3.56
CA ALA A 115 -38.94 24.23 3.31
C ALA A 115 -38.97 25.71 2.88
N VAL A 116 -38.20 26.55 3.57
CA VAL A 116 -38.03 27.98 3.25
C VAL A 116 -36.95 28.18 2.18
N SER A 117 -35.94 27.32 2.18
CA SER A 117 -34.87 27.32 1.17
C SER A 117 -34.44 25.89 0.86
N VAL A 118 -33.94 25.64 -0.35
CA VAL A 118 -33.53 24.31 -0.79
C VAL A 118 -32.06 24.34 -1.19
N GLN A 119 -31.31 23.32 -0.78
CA GLN A 119 -29.94 23.07 -1.17
C GLN A 119 -29.86 21.72 -1.87
N LEU A 120 -29.67 21.77 -3.18
CA LEU A 120 -29.54 20.61 -4.05
C LEU A 120 -28.07 20.21 -4.14
N ILE A 121 -27.74 19.04 -3.61
CA ILE A 121 -26.39 18.47 -3.65
C ILE A 121 -26.36 17.38 -4.71
N LEU A 122 -25.81 17.71 -5.88
CA LEU A 122 -25.64 16.81 -7.01
C LEU A 122 -24.41 15.92 -6.80
N TYR A 123 -24.54 14.63 -7.08
CA TYR A 123 -23.41 13.71 -7.01
C TYR A 123 -23.45 12.67 -8.14
N ASP A 124 -22.28 12.22 -8.57
CA ASP A 124 -22.17 11.11 -9.53
C ASP A 124 -22.20 9.78 -8.78
N ARG A 125 -23.10 8.86 -9.17
CA ARG A 125 -23.17 7.54 -8.54
C ARG A 125 -21.93 6.70 -8.88
N PRO A 126 -21.22 6.14 -7.88
CA PRO A 126 -20.10 5.26 -8.13
C PRO A 126 -20.60 3.90 -8.61
N GLN A 127 -19.90 3.27 -9.56
CA GLN A 127 -20.22 1.93 -10.05
C GLN A 127 -19.50 0.83 -9.21
N PRO A 128 -20.21 0.04 -8.39
CA PRO A 128 -19.59 -0.92 -7.49
C PRO A 128 -18.94 -2.10 -8.22
N GLN A 129 -19.50 -2.52 -9.36
CA GLN A 129 -18.93 -3.57 -10.21
C GLN A 129 -17.55 -3.18 -10.76
N GLY A 130 -17.33 -1.88 -10.98
CA GLY A 130 -16.05 -1.30 -11.38
C GLY A 130 -15.12 -0.96 -10.21
N MET A 131 -15.51 -1.28 -8.96
CA MET A 131 -14.80 -0.89 -7.73
C MET A 131 -14.64 0.62 -7.53
N GLN A 132 -15.53 1.42 -8.09
CA GLN A 132 -15.59 2.85 -7.81
C GLN A 132 -16.29 3.06 -6.47
N TYR A 133 -15.77 3.97 -5.67
CA TYR A 133 -16.41 4.38 -4.42
C TYR A 133 -15.89 5.74 -3.96
N VAL A 134 -16.65 6.38 -3.09
CA VAL A 134 -16.33 7.67 -2.48
C VAL A 134 -15.93 7.43 -1.02
N SER A 135 -14.91 8.14 -0.57
CA SER A 135 -14.42 8.08 0.81
C SER A 135 -14.01 9.46 1.31
N LEU A 136 -14.20 9.70 2.60
CA LEU A 136 -13.73 10.92 3.27
C LEU A 136 -12.21 10.89 3.48
N ASN A 137 -11.67 9.71 3.76
CA ASN A 137 -10.25 9.50 4.03
C ASN A 137 -9.59 8.85 2.81
N PRO A 138 -8.31 9.18 2.54
CA PRO A 138 -7.56 8.53 1.49
C PRO A 138 -7.42 7.03 1.76
N ILE A 139 -7.53 6.22 0.71
CA ILE A 139 -7.30 4.77 0.80
C ILE A 139 -5.88 4.45 1.32
N ALA A 140 -5.78 3.57 2.31
CA ALA A 140 -4.51 3.06 2.80
C ALA A 140 -3.98 1.96 1.87
N LEU A 141 -2.92 2.27 1.11
CA LEU A 141 -2.29 1.31 0.21
C LEU A 141 -1.42 0.28 0.96
N ALA A 142 -0.89 0.62 2.13
CA ALA A 142 -0.15 -0.30 2.99
C ALA A 142 -0.99 -0.75 4.19
N LEU A 143 -0.63 -1.88 4.79
CA LEU A 143 -1.17 -2.23 6.11
C LEU A 143 -0.63 -1.18 7.09
N GLY A 144 -1.55 -0.40 7.69
CA GLY A 144 -1.18 0.56 8.71
C GLY A 144 -0.38 -0.16 9.79
N HIS A 145 0.81 0.34 10.11
CA HIS A 145 1.43 -0.01 11.38
C HIS A 145 0.56 0.63 12.45
N ASP A 146 -0.39 -0.13 12.99
CA ASP A 146 -0.89 0.18 14.33
C ASP A 146 0.34 0.19 15.22
N GLY A 147 0.77 1.40 15.58
CA GLY A 147 2.01 1.66 16.30
C GLY A 147 1.98 1.18 17.76
N SER A 148 1.27 0.10 18.06
CA SER A 148 1.07 -0.43 19.41
C SER A 148 1.46 -1.88 19.61
N LEU A 149 1.89 -2.64 18.58
CA LEU A 149 2.03 -4.10 18.72
C LEU A 149 3.24 -4.74 18.03
N LEU A 150 4.37 -4.03 17.96
CA LEU A 150 5.68 -4.69 17.95
C LEU A 150 6.10 -4.86 19.42
N GLY A 151 5.48 -5.85 20.06
CA GLY A 151 5.86 -6.31 21.39
C GLY A 151 7.26 -6.92 21.36
N ASP A 152 8.03 -6.55 22.39
CA ASP A 152 9.15 -7.28 22.97
C ASP A 152 9.79 -8.36 22.10
N THR A 153 10.80 -7.94 21.35
CA THR A 153 11.94 -8.84 21.15
C THR A 153 13.17 -8.02 21.49
N THR A 154 13.61 -8.16 22.74
CA THR A 154 14.86 -7.64 23.28
C THR A 154 16.02 -8.17 22.44
N VAL A 155 16.39 -7.43 21.40
CA VAL A 155 17.71 -7.48 20.81
C VAL A 155 18.45 -6.27 21.36
N SER A 156 19.75 -6.38 21.56
CA SER A 156 20.63 -5.29 21.97
C SER A 156 20.52 -4.12 20.97
N GLU A 157 19.50 -3.28 21.19
CA GLU A 157 19.28 -2.04 20.50
C GLU A 157 20.49 -1.16 20.82
N GLY A 158 21.23 -0.76 19.79
CA GLY A 158 22.27 0.24 19.98
C GLY A 158 21.67 1.44 20.73
N GLU A 159 22.44 2.06 21.62
CA GLU A 159 22.02 3.18 22.48
C GLU A 159 21.26 4.31 21.74
N GLN A 160 21.42 4.37 20.42
CA GLN A 160 20.73 5.29 19.52
C GLN A 160 19.23 4.98 19.36
N GLU A 161 18.83 3.71 19.22
CA GLU A 161 17.42 3.33 19.01
C GLU A 161 16.61 3.45 20.30
N THR A 162 17.20 3.10 21.43
CA THR A 162 16.58 3.32 22.75
C THR A 162 16.36 4.81 23.01
N ARG A 163 17.34 5.68 22.68
CA ARG A 163 17.18 7.14 22.75
C ARG A 163 16.16 7.69 21.75
N GLU A 164 16.06 7.16 20.55
CA GLU A 164 15.03 7.58 19.58
C GLU A 164 13.62 7.14 19.99
N ARG A 165 13.48 5.96 20.58
CA ARG A 165 12.23 5.48 21.17
C ARG A 165 11.83 6.34 22.36
N GLN A 166 12.75 6.63 23.27
CA GLN A 166 12.53 7.56 24.38
C GLN A 166 12.07 8.94 23.86
N LYS A 167 12.74 9.51 22.85
CA LYS A 167 12.30 10.77 22.22
C LYS A 167 10.93 10.66 21.55
N LYS A 168 10.59 9.53 20.93
CA LYS A 168 9.26 9.30 20.35
C LYS A 168 8.19 9.17 21.43
N GLU A 169 8.48 8.48 22.52
CA GLU A 169 7.60 8.38 23.67
C GLU A 169 7.41 9.73 24.35
N GLU A 170 8.47 10.51 24.53
CA GLU A 170 8.41 11.89 25.01
C GLU A 170 7.56 12.75 24.08
N LYS A 171 7.73 12.64 22.76
CA LYS A 171 6.87 13.33 21.79
C LYS A 171 5.42 12.85 21.85
N ARG A 172 5.17 11.56 22.10
CA ARG A 172 3.81 11.00 22.24
C ARG A 172 3.15 11.51 23.51
N LYS A 173 3.88 11.49 24.63
CA LYS A 173 3.47 12.06 25.92
C LYS A 173 3.23 13.57 25.78
N LEU A 174 4.09 14.29 25.06
CA LEU A 174 3.91 15.71 24.77
C LEU A 174 2.68 15.93 23.89
N ALA A 175 2.45 15.12 22.86
CA ALA A 175 1.26 15.20 22.03
C ALA A 175 -0.02 14.88 22.81
N GLU A 176 0.03 13.94 23.77
CA GLU A 176 -1.08 13.63 24.68
C GLU A 176 -1.32 14.78 25.67
N LYS A 177 -0.28 15.37 26.25
CA LYS A 177 -0.40 16.59 27.07
C LYS A 177 -0.94 17.76 26.25
N LEU A 178 -0.42 17.98 25.04
CA LEU A 178 -0.96 18.99 24.13
C LEU A 178 -2.42 18.72 23.80
N LYS A 179 -2.84 17.46 23.59
CA LYS A 179 -4.25 17.09 23.41
C LYS A 179 -5.12 17.42 24.63
N GLN A 180 -4.56 17.39 25.84
CA GLN A 180 -5.26 17.78 27.08
C GLN A 180 -5.35 19.31 27.21
N HIS A 181 -4.36 20.06 26.71
CA HIS A 181 -4.34 21.53 26.74
C HIS A 181 -4.95 22.21 25.50
N THR A 182 -5.16 21.49 24.40
CA THR A 182 -5.89 22.01 23.24
C THR A 182 -7.38 22.03 23.54
N ILE A 183 -7.91 23.23 23.73
CA ILE A 183 -9.33 23.53 24.02
C ILE A 183 -10.29 23.10 22.88
N PHE A 184 -9.77 22.77 21.70
CA PHE A 184 -10.57 22.38 20.53
C PHE A 184 -10.72 20.87 20.36
N LYS A 185 -11.14 20.12 21.38
CA LYS A 185 -11.81 18.84 21.13
C LYS A 185 -13.26 19.13 20.77
N ARG A 186 -13.49 19.64 19.55
CA ARG A 186 -14.84 19.82 19.01
C ARG A 186 -15.52 18.44 19.02
N VAL A 187 -16.46 18.23 19.93
CA VAL A 187 -17.31 17.04 19.91
C VAL A 187 -17.99 17.06 18.53
N PRO A 188 -17.86 15.99 17.72
CA PRO A 188 -18.41 15.99 16.38
C PRO A 188 -19.92 16.23 16.46
N SER A 189 -20.37 17.30 15.79
CA SER A 189 -21.78 17.70 15.74
C SER A 189 -22.62 16.58 15.13
N ALA A 190 -23.93 16.57 15.37
CA ALA A 190 -24.85 15.65 14.70
C ALA A 190 -24.68 15.69 13.16
N ARG A 191 -24.36 16.87 12.60
CA ARG A 191 -24.06 17.05 11.17
C ARG A 191 -22.74 16.37 10.76
N ASP A 192 -21.71 16.46 11.59
CA ASP A 192 -20.40 15.82 11.35
C ASP A 192 -20.52 14.28 11.39
N ARG A 193 -21.42 13.75 12.23
CA ARG A 193 -21.73 12.31 12.31
C ARG A 193 -22.60 11.80 11.16
N ALA A 194 -23.34 12.68 10.49
CA ALA A 194 -24.20 12.31 9.37
C ALA A 194 -23.41 12.13 8.05
N LEU A 195 -22.31 12.87 7.87
CA LEU A 195 -21.53 12.84 6.63
C LEU A 195 -20.99 11.45 6.27
N PRO A 196 -20.39 10.65 7.18
CA PRO A 196 -20.00 9.27 6.87
C PRO A 196 -21.18 8.39 6.44
N LYS A 197 -22.36 8.57 7.05
CA LYS A 197 -23.58 7.83 6.67
C LYS A 197 -24.02 8.18 5.25
N ILE A 198 -24.00 9.47 4.90
CA ILE A 198 -24.35 9.95 3.56
C ILE A 198 -23.38 9.40 2.51
N ILE A 199 -22.08 9.37 2.80
CA ILE A 199 -21.08 8.78 1.88
C ILE A 199 -21.32 7.28 1.68
N ASN A 200 -21.69 6.55 2.75
CA ASN A 200 -22.11 5.16 2.60
C ASN A 200 -23.38 5.05 1.74
N GLN A 201 -24.38 5.91 1.93
CA GLN A 201 -25.58 5.93 1.08
C GLN A 201 -25.24 6.20 -0.40
N ILE A 202 -24.30 7.10 -0.69
CA ILE A 202 -23.77 7.34 -2.05
C ILE A 202 -23.18 6.06 -2.64
N ASN A 203 -22.32 5.36 -1.90
CA ASN A 203 -21.66 4.14 -2.36
C ASN A 203 -22.63 2.98 -2.64
N TRP A 204 -23.78 2.95 -1.97
CA TRP A 204 -24.80 1.93 -2.14
C TRP A 204 -25.87 2.30 -3.19
N SER A 205 -26.02 3.59 -3.50
CA SER A 205 -27.12 4.11 -4.35
C SER A 205 -27.31 3.39 -5.69
N TRP A 206 -26.23 3.08 -6.40
CA TRP A 206 -26.28 2.38 -7.69
C TRP A 206 -26.79 0.94 -7.59
N GLU A 207 -26.27 0.17 -6.62
CA GLU A 207 -26.66 -1.24 -6.45
C GLU A 207 -28.11 -1.32 -5.95
N LEU A 208 -28.49 -0.41 -5.05
CA LEU A 208 -29.85 -0.30 -4.53
C LEU A 208 -30.86 0.05 -5.64
N GLU A 209 -30.59 1.06 -6.47
CA GLU A 209 -31.45 1.39 -7.62
C GLU A 209 -31.66 0.18 -8.54
N LYS A 210 -30.57 -0.52 -8.89
CA LYS A 210 -30.65 -1.70 -9.78
C LYS A 210 -31.50 -2.80 -9.17
N THR A 211 -31.37 -3.05 -7.85
CA THR A 211 -32.21 -4.03 -7.15
C THR A 211 -33.68 -3.60 -7.08
N LEU A 212 -33.94 -2.31 -6.85
CA LEU A 212 -35.29 -1.76 -6.82
C LEU A 212 -35.94 -1.94 -8.19
N HIS A 213 -35.37 -1.41 -9.28
CA HIS A 213 -35.94 -1.53 -10.62
C HIS A 213 -36.14 -2.99 -11.08
N LYS A 214 -35.20 -3.89 -10.75
CA LYS A 214 -35.34 -5.32 -11.05
C LYS A 214 -36.57 -5.93 -10.37
N ASN A 215 -36.93 -5.46 -9.18
CA ASN A 215 -38.04 -5.98 -8.38
C ASN A 215 -39.32 -5.12 -8.47
N VAL A 216 -39.30 -3.97 -9.16
CA VAL A 216 -40.49 -3.12 -9.40
C VAL A 216 -41.60 -3.91 -10.11
N GLY A 217 -41.26 -4.77 -11.06
CA GLY A 217 -42.26 -5.60 -11.76
C GLY A 217 -43.02 -6.59 -10.86
N ARG A 218 -42.62 -6.76 -9.59
CA ARG A 218 -43.36 -7.56 -8.59
C ARG A 218 -44.44 -6.76 -7.87
N LEU A 219 -44.44 -5.44 -8.02
CA LEU A 219 -45.50 -4.56 -7.51
C LEU A 219 -46.76 -4.63 -8.39
N GLY A 220 -46.65 -5.19 -9.60
CA GLY A 220 -47.77 -5.48 -10.50
C GLY A 220 -48.27 -6.92 -10.43
N SER A 221 -49.58 -7.12 -10.67
CA SER A 221 -50.17 -8.46 -10.81
C SER A 221 -49.66 -9.13 -12.08
N ARG A 222 -49.04 -10.30 -11.93
CA ARG A 222 -48.39 -11.04 -13.03
C ARG A 222 -49.45 -11.77 -13.88
N PRO A 223 -49.67 -11.46 -15.17
CA PRO A 223 -50.41 -12.36 -16.02
C PRO A 223 -49.50 -13.54 -16.40
N ARG A 224 -49.81 -14.73 -15.90
CA ARG A 224 -49.24 -15.97 -16.41
C ARG A 224 -49.80 -16.20 -17.82
N ARG A 225 -49.02 -15.89 -18.86
CA ARG A 225 -49.33 -16.35 -20.23
C ARG A 225 -49.12 -17.87 -20.29
N SER A 226 -50.17 -18.62 -20.64
CA SER A 226 -50.10 -20.06 -20.86
C SER A 226 -49.32 -20.37 -22.15
N LEU A 227 -48.30 -21.22 -22.04
CA LEU A 227 -47.43 -21.63 -23.14
C LEU A 227 -48.18 -22.49 -24.17
N SER A 228 -47.87 -22.26 -25.44
CA SER A 228 -48.49 -22.94 -26.58
C SER A 228 -47.97 -24.37 -26.76
N VAL A 229 -48.75 -25.24 -27.42
CA VAL A 229 -48.47 -26.68 -27.56
C VAL A 229 -47.23 -26.96 -28.41
N SER A 230 -46.82 -26.06 -29.31
CA SER A 230 -45.58 -26.16 -30.09
C SER A 230 -44.33 -25.76 -29.30
N GLU A 231 -44.44 -24.82 -28.35
CA GLU A 231 -43.36 -24.49 -27.40
C GLU A 231 -43.07 -25.67 -26.47
N ARG A 232 -44.10 -26.46 -26.10
CA ARG A 232 -43.95 -27.66 -25.26
C ARG A 232 -43.11 -28.77 -25.88
N VAL A 233 -43.13 -28.93 -27.21
CA VAL A 233 -42.37 -29.98 -27.92
C VAL A 233 -40.89 -29.59 -28.11
N VAL A 234 -40.62 -28.29 -28.34
CA VAL A 234 -39.24 -27.75 -28.38
C VAL A 234 -38.61 -27.72 -26.98
N GLU A 235 -39.41 -27.54 -25.92
CA GLU A 235 -38.99 -27.76 -24.54
C GLU A 235 -38.56 -29.22 -24.30
N THR A 236 -39.23 -30.21 -24.89
CA THR A 236 -38.93 -31.63 -24.62
C THR A 236 -37.56 -32.06 -25.17
N ALA A 237 -37.21 -31.61 -26.39
CA ALA A 237 -35.90 -31.90 -27.00
C ALA A 237 -34.76 -31.13 -26.32
N SER A 238 -35.02 -29.88 -25.90
CA SER A 238 -34.03 -29.11 -25.12
C SER A 238 -33.86 -29.64 -23.70
N THR A 239 -34.89 -30.22 -23.06
CA THR A 239 -34.76 -30.84 -21.74
C THR A 239 -33.85 -32.05 -21.70
N MET A 240 -33.81 -32.90 -22.74
CA MET A 240 -32.92 -34.07 -22.74
C MET A 240 -31.45 -33.68 -22.88
N ARG A 241 -31.13 -32.73 -23.76
CA ARG A 241 -29.78 -32.13 -23.85
C ARG A 241 -29.39 -31.45 -22.53
N ASN A 242 -30.32 -30.69 -21.94
CA ASN A 242 -30.10 -30.03 -20.66
C ASN A 242 -29.89 -31.03 -19.52
N TYR A 243 -30.57 -32.18 -19.55
CA TYR A 243 -30.44 -33.26 -18.58
C TYR A 243 -29.06 -33.92 -18.66
N VAL A 244 -28.56 -34.26 -19.85
CA VAL A 244 -27.22 -34.84 -20.03
C VAL A 244 -26.13 -33.85 -19.59
N ILE A 245 -26.26 -32.58 -19.96
CA ILE A 245 -25.34 -31.52 -19.52
C ILE A 245 -25.40 -31.35 -18.00
N LEU A 246 -26.59 -31.41 -17.38
CA LEU A 246 -26.75 -31.39 -15.93
C LEU A 246 -26.09 -32.60 -15.27
N GLN A 247 -26.19 -33.78 -15.86
CA GLN A 247 -25.61 -35.00 -15.31
C GLN A 247 -24.08 -34.97 -15.35
N LEU A 248 -23.50 -34.49 -16.46
CA LEU A 248 -22.06 -34.26 -16.57
C LEU A 248 -21.57 -33.16 -15.61
N TRP A 249 -22.34 -32.08 -15.49
CA TRP A 249 -22.05 -30.98 -14.56
C TRP A 249 -22.15 -31.43 -13.10
N THR A 250 -23.15 -32.24 -12.75
CA THR A 250 -23.28 -32.80 -11.40
C THR A 250 -22.15 -33.76 -11.08
N TRP A 251 -21.76 -34.63 -12.01
CA TRP A 251 -20.59 -35.49 -11.83
C TRP A 251 -19.30 -34.68 -11.62
N PHE A 252 -19.07 -33.67 -12.45
CA PHE A 252 -17.93 -32.75 -12.32
C PHE A 252 -17.92 -32.03 -10.97
N THR A 253 -19.05 -31.49 -10.54
CA THR A 253 -19.15 -30.70 -9.31
C THR A 253 -19.13 -31.54 -8.04
N LEU A 254 -19.64 -32.77 -8.06
CA LEU A 254 -19.71 -33.66 -6.91
C LEU A 254 -18.44 -34.49 -6.70
N TYR A 255 -17.74 -34.89 -7.77
CA TYR A 255 -16.61 -35.82 -7.67
C TYR A 255 -15.29 -35.20 -8.11
N LEU A 256 -15.22 -34.66 -9.33
CA LEU A 256 -13.94 -34.21 -9.90
C LEU A 256 -13.42 -32.93 -9.22
N PHE A 257 -14.25 -31.90 -9.13
CA PHE A 257 -13.91 -30.61 -8.52
C PHE A 257 -13.45 -30.71 -7.04
N PRO A 258 -14.17 -31.41 -6.12
CA PRO A 258 -13.72 -31.51 -4.73
C PRO A 258 -12.44 -32.33 -4.59
N THR A 259 -12.20 -33.33 -5.43
CA THR A 259 -10.95 -34.11 -5.41
C THR A 259 -9.77 -33.25 -5.82
N ILE A 260 -9.88 -32.53 -6.95
CA ILE A 260 -8.86 -31.57 -7.41
C ILE A 260 -8.62 -30.48 -6.36
N ARG A 261 -9.68 -29.95 -5.74
CA ARG A 261 -9.55 -28.94 -4.68
C ARG A 261 -8.80 -29.50 -3.46
N LYS A 262 -9.13 -30.70 -3.00
CA LYS A 262 -8.47 -31.32 -1.83
C LYS A 262 -6.99 -31.61 -2.11
N THR A 263 -6.65 -32.15 -3.28
CA THR A 263 -5.25 -32.40 -3.66
C THR A 263 -4.48 -31.09 -3.76
N PHE A 264 -5.06 -30.05 -4.38
CA PHE A 264 -4.46 -28.72 -4.42
C PHE A 264 -4.20 -28.13 -3.03
N VAL A 265 -5.17 -28.23 -2.11
CA VAL A 265 -5.01 -27.75 -0.72
C VAL A 265 -3.92 -28.51 0.01
N LEU A 266 -3.80 -29.83 -0.18
CA LEU A 266 -2.73 -30.63 0.43
C LEU A 266 -1.34 -30.23 -0.09
N VAL A 267 -1.19 -30.02 -1.40
CA VAL A 267 0.08 -29.56 -1.99
C VAL A 267 0.46 -28.18 -1.45
N LEU A 268 -0.50 -27.26 -1.37
CA LEU A 268 -0.31 -25.91 -0.83
C LEU A 268 0.09 -25.95 0.65
N MET A 269 -0.50 -26.86 1.43
CA MET A 269 -0.13 -27.10 2.82
C MET A 269 1.27 -27.66 2.99
N GLY A 270 1.66 -28.66 2.18
CA GLY A 270 3.02 -29.19 2.16
C GLY A 270 4.05 -28.08 1.88
N HIS A 271 3.79 -27.24 0.88
CA HIS A 271 4.65 -26.08 0.58
C HIS A 271 4.70 -25.07 1.73
N ARG A 272 3.58 -24.81 2.42
CA ARG A 272 3.56 -23.91 3.58
C ARG A 272 4.42 -24.44 4.74
N VAL A 273 4.44 -25.75 4.97
CA VAL A 273 5.29 -26.37 5.99
C VAL A 273 6.76 -26.17 5.64
N VAL A 274 7.15 -26.47 4.40
CA VAL A 274 8.52 -26.24 3.91
C VAL A 274 8.92 -24.76 4.03
N ALA A 275 8.01 -23.86 3.67
CA ALA A 275 8.21 -22.43 3.80
C ALA A 275 8.42 -22.00 5.25
N GLU A 276 7.65 -22.52 6.20
CA GLU A 276 7.85 -22.20 7.62
C GLU A 276 9.21 -22.70 8.13
N MET A 277 9.64 -23.90 7.71
CA MET A 277 10.96 -24.45 8.06
C MET A 277 12.10 -23.57 7.55
N LEU A 278 12.00 -23.09 6.31
CA LEU A 278 12.98 -22.16 5.73
C LEU A 278 12.97 -20.79 6.43
N LEU A 279 11.79 -20.26 6.78
CA LEU A 279 11.69 -19.01 7.55
C LEU A 279 12.36 -19.14 8.93
N LEU A 280 12.20 -20.27 9.62
CA LEU A 280 12.86 -20.54 10.89
C LEU A 280 14.38 -20.59 10.73
N LEU A 281 14.88 -21.16 9.62
CA LEU A 281 16.30 -21.17 9.30
C LEU A 281 16.85 -19.76 9.04
N LEU A 282 16.12 -18.93 8.29
CA LEU A 282 16.52 -17.53 8.01
C LEU A 282 16.46 -16.64 9.25
N GLU A 283 15.55 -16.94 10.18
CA GLU A 283 15.41 -16.26 11.47
C GLU A 283 16.32 -16.84 12.57
N PHE A 284 17.06 -17.89 12.27
CA PHE A 284 17.95 -18.54 13.21
C PHE A 284 18.97 -17.53 13.76
N ARG A 285 19.17 -17.58 15.08
CA ARG A 285 20.14 -16.75 15.81
C ARG A 285 21.05 -17.66 16.59
N ALA A 286 22.36 -17.58 16.32
CA ALA A 286 23.36 -18.39 17.02
C ALA A 286 23.45 -18.05 18.52
N LYS A 287 23.22 -16.79 18.91
CA LYS A 287 23.17 -16.32 20.31
C LYS A 287 22.13 -15.19 20.46
N PRO A 288 21.49 -15.04 21.64
CA PRO A 288 20.62 -13.90 21.92
C PRO A 288 21.43 -12.60 21.84
N GLY A 289 21.16 -11.77 20.82
CA GLY A 289 21.86 -10.51 20.57
C GLY A 289 22.58 -10.41 19.22
N TYR A 290 22.81 -11.53 18.53
CA TYR A 290 23.41 -11.51 17.19
C TYR A 290 22.36 -11.22 16.11
N ALA A 291 22.81 -10.63 15.01
CA ALA A 291 22.01 -10.40 13.80
C ALA A 291 21.55 -11.75 13.22
N ALA A 292 20.28 -11.83 12.80
CA ALA A 292 19.77 -13.00 12.09
C ALA A 292 20.39 -13.07 10.68
N LEU A 293 20.32 -14.23 10.01
CA LEU A 293 20.93 -14.38 8.68
C LEU A 293 20.37 -13.34 7.68
N LYS A 294 19.08 -13.06 7.76
CA LYS A 294 18.38 -12.00 7.02
C LYS A 294 18.89 -10.58 7.27
N ASP A 295 19.48 -10.32 8.43
CA ASP A 295 20.01 -9.01 8.82
C ASP A 295 21.45 -8.83 8.31
N ILE A 296 22.11 -9.92 7.89
CA ILE A 296 23.48 -9.94 7.40
C ILE A 296 23.50 -9.84 5.87
N SER A 297 22.68 -10.66 5.21
CA SER A 297 22.68 -10.87 3.76
C SER A 297 21.42 -10.33 3.09
N ALA A 298 21.58 -9.64 1.96
CA ALA A 298 20.47 -9.14 1.16
C ALA A 298 19.70 -10.29 0.49
N THR A 299 20.39 -11.36 0.09
CA THR A 299 19.78 -12.54 -0.53
C THR A 299 18.89 -13.30 0.44
N ALA A 300 19.37 -13.56 1.65
CA ALA A 300 18.60 -14.19 2.72
C ALA A 300 17.30 -13.43 3.01
N GLN A 301 17.39 -12.10 3.03
CA GLN A 301 16.24 -11.24 3.19
C GLN A 301 15.27 -11.29 2.00
N GLN A 302 15.78 -11.30 0.76
CA GLN A 302 14.92 -11.37 -0.41
C GLN A 302 14.15 -12.69 -0.46
N VAL A 303 14.80 -13.81 -0.10
CA VAL A 303 14.15 -15.11 0.05
C VAL A 303 13.07 -15.06 1.13
N GLU A 304 13.35 -14.46 2.30
CA GLU A 304 12.35 -14.31 3.36
C GLU A 304 11.11 -13.56 2.88
N ILE A 305 11.28 -12.42 2.19
CA ILE A 305 10.17 -11.61 1.69
C ILE A 305 9.30 -12.42 0.72
N ARG A 306 9.93 -13.13 -0.23
CA ARG A 306 9.21 -13.97 -1.21
C ARG A 306 8.46 -15.09 -0.52
N LEU A 307 9.07 -15.71 0.49
CA LEU A 307 8.47 -16.78 1.25
C LEU A 307 7.27 -16.30 2.08
N GLN A 308 7.38 -15.14 2.72
CA GLN A 308 6.28 -14.51 3.44
C GLN A 308 5.12 -14.12 2.52
N GLN A 309 5.42 -13.55 1.34
CA GLN A 309 4.41 -13.24 0.31
C GLN A 309 3.65 -14.50 -0.11
N PHE A 310 4.37 -15.58 -0.42
CA PHE A 310 3.78 -16.87 -0.79
C PHE A 310 2.89 -17.44 0.31
N CYS A 311 3.30 -17.31 1.58
CA CYS A 311 2.52 -17.78 2.72
C CYS A 311 1.27 -16.93 2.99
N TYR A 312 1.27 -15.66 2.58
CA TYR A 312 0.17 -14.74 2.81
C TYR A 312 -0.89 -14.77 1.69
N TRP A 313 -0.50 -15.05 0.45
CA TRP A 313 -1.42 -15.07 -0.69
C TRP A 313 -2.64 -15.99 -0.51
N PRO A 314 -2.53 -17.23 0.00
CA PRO A 314 -3.71 -18.08 0.21
C PRO A 314 -4.73 -17.45 1.16
N MET A 315 -4.24 -16.80 2.23
CA MET A 315 -5.07 -16.12 3.20
C MET A 315 -5.77 -14.89 2.60
N GLN A 316 -5.03 -14.05 1.85
CA GLN A 316 -5.62 -12.91 1.13
C GLN A 316 -6.62 -13.35 0.07
N TYR A 317 -6.32 -14.43 -0.66
CA TYR A 317 -7.23 -14.95 -1.66
C TYR A 317 -8.55 -15.42 -1.04
N MET A 318 -8.50 -16.06 0.14
CA MET A 318 -9.71 -16.43 0.87
C MET A 318 -10.55 -15.22 1.29
N THR A 319 -9.94 -14.14 1.80
CA THR A 319 -10.70 -12.92 2.14
C THR A 319 -11.32 -12.26 0.91
N LEU A 320 -10.62 -12.26 -0.23
CA LEU A 320 -11.17 -11.78 -1.50
C LEU A 320 -12.26 -12.67 -2.08
N ARG A 321 -12.21 -13.97 -1.83
CA ARG A 321 -13.27 -14.89 -2.24
C ARG A 321 -14.52 -14.68 -1.41
N GLN A 322 -14.39 -14.48 -0.10
CA GLN A 322 -15.50 -14.13 0.78
C GLN A 322 -16.21 -12.85 0.35
N ARG A 323 -15.48 -11.87 -0.21
CA ARG A 323 -16.07 -10.65 -0.79
C ARG A 323 -17.13 -10.95 -1.86
N LYS A 324 -16.94 -11.98 -2.71
CA LYS A 324 -17.93 -12.34 -3.74
C LYS A 324 -19.27 -12.80 -3.16
N ASN A 325 -19.30 -13.21 -1.89
CA ASN A 325 -20.53 -13.59 -1.20
C ASN A 325 -21.29 -12.38 -0.64
N ASN A 326 -20.67 -11.20 -0.61
CA ASN A 326 -21.23 -9.95 -0.08
C ASN A 326 -21.62 -8.99 -1.22
N TRP A 327 -22.30 -7.90 -0.86
CA TRP A 327 -22.64 -6.80 -1.76
C TRP A 327 -21.39 -6.13 -2.34
N ALA A 328 -21.44 -5.72 -3.60
CA ALA A 328 -20.29 -5.09 -4.27
C ALA A 328 -19.99 -3.69 -3.70
N SER A 329 -21.01 -3.00 -3.20
CA SER A 329 -20.91 -1.69 -2.53
C SER A 329 -20.18 -1.70 -1.18
N VAL A 330 -19.79 -2.87 -0.65
CA VAL A 330 -18.99 -2.95 0.60
C VAL A 330 -17.54 -2.53 0.33
N THR A 331 -17.18 -1.33 0.79
CA THR A 331 -15.89 -0.68 0.50
C THR A 331 -14.71 -1.22 1.32
N THR A 332 -14.97 -1.89 2.46
CA THR A 332 -13.94 -2.32 3.43
C THR A 332 -12.88 -3.26 2.84
N SER A 333 -13.26 -4.08 1.85
CA SER A 333 -12.38 -5.07 1.21
C SER A 333 -11.63 -4.55 -0.03
N HIS A 334 -11.88 -3.31 -0.45
CA HIS A 334 -11.24 -2.72 -1.63
C HIS A 334 -9.72 -2.53 -1.46
N PRO A 335 -9.19 -2.09 -0.30
CA PRO A 335 -7.76 -2.01 -0.07
C PRO A 335 -7.07 -3.38 -0.14
N ASP A 336 -7.70 -4.43 0.40
CA ASP A 336 -7.17 -5.80 0.34
C ASP A 336 -7.03 -6.30 -1.10
N TYR A 337 -8.00 -6.00 -1.95
CA TYR A 337 -7.96 -6.32 -3.38
C TYR A 337 -6.78 -5.62 -4.05
N ILE A 338 -6.64 -4.31 -3.83
CA ILE A 338 -5.55 -3.53 -4.44
C ILE A 338 -4.19 -4.05 -3.98
N ARG A 339 -4.02 -4.37 -2.70
CA ARG A 339 -2.79 -4.95 -2.15
C ARG A 339 -2.45 -6.31 -2.74
N PHE A 340 -3.43 -7.21 -2.82
CA PHE A 340 -3.24 -8.56 -3.37
C PHE A 340 -2.79 -8.51 -4.83
N TYR A 341 -3.50 -7.76 -5.67
CA TYR A 341 -3.15 -7.64 -7.08
C TYR A 341 -1.85 -6.86 -7.29
N ASN A 342 -1.55 -5.85 -6.47
CA ASN A 342 -0.25 -5.19 -6.51
C ASN A 342 0.90 -6.16 -6.23
N SER A 343 0.76 -6.98 -5.18
CA SER A 343 1.76 -8.00 -4.83
C SER A 343 1.93 -9.03 -5.96
N LEU A 344 0.84 -9.55 -6.50
CA LEU A 344 0.89 -10.54 -7.58
C LEU A 344 1.51 -9.95 -8.86
N TRP A 345 1.15 -8.71 -9.23
CA TRP A 345 1.67 -8.05 -10.43
C TRP A 345 3.14 -7.69 -10.31
N LEU A 346 3.59 -7.27 -9.13
CA LEU A 346 5.01 -7.03 -8.85
C LEU A 346 5.83 -8.32 -8.95
N VAL A 347 5.37 -9.43 -8.37
CA VAL A 347 6.09 -10.70 -8.48
C VAL A 347 6.13 -11.19 -9.93
N ALA A 348 5.01 -11.08 -10.65
CA ALA A 348 4.96 -11.46 -12.07
C ALA A 348 5.96 -10.64 -12.90
N ASN A 349 5.98 -9.32 -12.74
CA ASN A 349 6.93 -8.46 -13.45
C ASN A 349 8.38 -8.74 -13.03
N ASP A 350 8.63 -8.98 -11.74
CA ASP A 350 9.97 -9.33 -11.25
C ASP A 350 10.46 -10.62 -11.88
N VAL A 351 9.61 -11.64 -12.03
CA VAL A 351 9.94 -12.90 -12.73
C VAL A 351 10.15 -12.67 -14.22
N ILE A 352 9.29 -11.90 -14.90
CA ILE A 352 9.44 -11.62 -16.34
C ILE A 352 10.75 -10.88 -16.63
N ILE A 353 11.03 -9.81 -15.87
CA ILE A 353 12.28 -9.06 -15.98
C ILE A 353 13.45 -9.95 -15.57
N GLY A 354 13.28 -10.80 -14.56
CA GLY A 354 14.29 -11.72 -14.07
C GLY A 354 14.70 -12.76 -15.10
N ILE A 355 13.75 -13.33 -15.86
CA ILE A 355 14.05 -14.27 -16.94
C ILE A 355 14.88 -13.58 -18.02
N ALA A 356 14.49 -12.37 -18.45
CA ALA A 356 15.21 -11.61 -19.47
C ALA A 356 16.62 -11.18 -19.00
N LEU A 357 16.73 -10.73 -17.74
CA LEU A 357 18.02 -10.35 -17.14
C LEU A 357 18.91 -11.58 -16.94
N GLY A 358 18.34 -12.69 -16.49
CA GLY A 358 19.04 -13.95 -16.25
C GLY A 358 19.59 -14.55 -17.53
N SER A 359 18.80 -14.60 -18.61
CA SER A 359 19.29 -15.08 -19.90
C SER A 359 20.45 -14.23 -20.40
N TYR A 360 20.34 -12.90 -20.28
CA TYR A 360 21.41 -11.99 -20.67
C TYR A 360 22.70 -12.21 -19.86
N ILE A 361 22.60 -12.37 -18.53
CA ILE A 361 23.76 -12.63 -17.65
C ILE A 361 24.38 -14.00 -17.95
N ILE A 362 23.57 -15.03 -18.20
CA ILE A 362 24.05 -16.39 -18.47
C ILE A 362 24.78 -16.45 -19.81
N GLU A 363 24.23 -15.85 -20.86
CA GLU A 363 24.84 -15.82 -22.20
C GLU A 363 26.16 -15.06 -22.22
N ASN A 364 26.30 -14.03 -21.38
CA ASN A 364 27.49 -13.17 -21.31
C ASN A 364 28.28 -13.39 -20.01
N ALA A 365 28.18 -14.56 -19.38
CA ALA A 365 28.74 -14.80 -18.04
C ALA A 365 30.25 -14.56 -17.98
N ASP A 366 30.98 -15.01 -19.01
CA ASP A 366 32.44 -14.83 -19.11
C ASP A 366 32.81 -13.34 -19.24
N TRP A 367 32.11 -12.61 -20.11
CA TRP A 367 32.32 -11.17 -20.30
C TRP A 367 31.98 -10.36 -19.04
N VAL A 368 30.85 -10.67 -18.38
CA VAL A 368 30.47 -10.01 -17.12
C VAL A 368 31.48 -10.32 -16.01
N ALA A 369 32.00 -11.55 -15.95
CA ALA A 369 33.01 -11.93 -14.98
C ALA A 369 34.35 -11.21 -15.21
N GLU A 370 34.79 -11.07 -16.47
CA GLU A 370 35.97 -10.30 -16.85
C GLU A 370 35.80 -8.82 -16.44
N GLN A 371 34.66 -8.21 -16.77
CA GLN A 371 34.36 -6.83 -16.37
C GLN A 371 34.33 -6.64 -14.84
N ILE A 372 33.80 -7.62 -14.09
CA ILE A 372 33.84 -7.59 -12.61
C ILE A 372 35.27 -7.70 -12.11
N GLY A 373 36.08 -8.58 -12.71
CA GLY A 373 37.50 -8.74 -12.40
C GLY A 373 38.28 -7.45 -12.63
N ASP A 374 38.13 -6.85 -13.80
CA ASP A 374 38.77 -5.58 -14.18
C ASP A 374 38.36 -4.43 -13.25
N LEU A 375 37.07 -4.33 -12.94
CA LEU A 375 36.54 -3.32 -12.02
C LEU A 375 37.13 -3.50 -10.61
N LEU A 376 37.22 -4.76 -10.16
CA LEU A 376 37.76 -5.09 -8.84
C LEU A 376 39.25 -4.74 -8.77
N GLN A 377 40.04 -5.13 -9.77
CA GLN A 377 41.46 -4.80 -9.83
C GLN A 377 41.67 -3.28 -9.85
N THR A 378 40.98 -2.59 -10.76
CA THR A 378 41.13 -1.13 -10.95
C THR A 378 40.75 -0.34 -9.70
N TYR A 379 39.59 -0.61 -9.11
CA TYR A 379 39.05 0.23 -8.03
C TYR A 379 39.40 -0.25 -6.62
N THR A 380 39.63 -1.55 -6.40
CA THR A 380 39.95 -2.07 -5.07
C THR A 380 41.43 -2.34 -4.84
N VAL A 381 42.22 -2.51 -5.90
CA VAL A 381 43.67 -2.70 -5.80
C VAL A 381 44.39 -1.43 -6.30
N ASP A 382 44.35 -1.17 -7.61
CA ASP A 382 45.21 -0.16 -8.24
C ASP A 382 44.91 1.26 -7.73
N ALA A 383 43.63 1.63 -7.62
CA ALA A 383 43.22 2.93 -7.11
C ALA A 383 43.63 3.12 -5.63
N LEU A 384 43.58 2.06 -4.80
CA LEU A 384 44.02 2.14 -3.40
C LEU A 384 45.54 2.24 -3.31
N GLN A 385 46.29 1.41 -4.07
CA GLN A 385 47.74 1.47 -4.13
C GLN A 385 48.22 2.85 -4.60
N SER A 386 47.64 3.37 -5.68
CA SER A 386 47.94 4.72 -6.20
C SER A 386 47.67 5.80 -5.15
N SER A 387 46.52 5.71 -4.46
CA SER A 387 46.17 6.66 -3.40
C SER A 387 47.16 6.62 -2.24
N ILE A 388 47.57 5.42 -1.80
CA ILE A 388 48.54 5.22 -0.70
C ILE A 388 49.93 5.71 -1.09
N SER A 389 50.40 5.40 -2.30
CA SER A 389 51.66 5.91 -2.82
C SER A 389 51.67 7.44 -2.92
N TRP A 390 50.54 8.04 -3.33
CA TRP A 390 50.36 9.50 -3.33
C TRP A 390 50.39 10.10 -1.91
N LEU A 391 49.79 9.40 -0.94
CA LEU A 391 49.81 9.76 0.49
C LEU A 391 51.23 9.70 1.10
N MET A 392 52.07 8.74 0.70
CA MET A 392 53.45 8.59 1.18
C MET A 392 54.38 9.70 0.66
N GLY A 393 54.03 10.31 -0.48
CA GLY A 393 54.69 11.49 -1.01
C GLY A 393 54.26 12.77 -0.29
N TRP A 394 53.76 13.74 -1.06
CA TRP A 394 53.37 15.06 -0.57
C TRP A 394 51.93 15.38 -1.01
N PRO A 395 50.92 14.72 -0.42
CA PRO A 395 49.54 14.84 -0.88
C PRO A 395 49.06 16.28 -0.73
N ALA A 396 48.58 16.88 -1.83
CA ALA A 396 48.06 18.25 -1.88
C ALA A 396 48.99 19.33 -1.27
N GLY A 397 50.32 19.09 -1.26
CA GLY A 397 51.30 20.01 -0.68
C GLY A 397 51.40 19.96 0.85
N LEU A 398 50.71 19.03 1.52
CA LEU A 398 50.90 18.77 2.95
C LEU A 398 52.19 17.99 3.17
N LYS A 399 53.12 18.58 3.95
CA LYS A 399 54.32 17.88 4.41
C LYS A 399 53.97 16.95 5.56
N LEU A 400 53.74 15.68 5.24
CA LEU A 400 53.47 14.63 6.23
C LEU A 400 54.78 14.13 6.85
N ASN A 401 54.64 13.39 7.96
CA ASN A 401 55.78 12.70 8.56
C ASN A 401 56.17 11.49 7.70
N GLY A 402 57.36 11.55 7.09
CA GLY A 402 57.83 10.54 6.13
C GLY A 402 57.93 9.13 6.72
N GLU A 403 58.52 8.98 7.91
CA GLU A 403 58.69 7.67 8.56
C GLU A 403 57.36 6.99 8.87
N LEU A 404 56.41 7.74 9.45
CA LEU A 404 55.08 7.21 9.75
C LEU A 404 54.29 6.91 8.47
N ALA A 405 54.39 7.79 7.46
CA ALA A 405 53.71 7.60 6.19
C ALA A 405 54.22 6.36 5.46
N ALA A 406 55.55 6.13 5.47
CA ALA A 406 56.15 4.93 4.93
C ALA A 406 55.70 3.67 5.69
N PHE A 407 55.77 3.67 7.02
CA PHE A 407 55.32 2.53 7.82
C PHE A 407 53.84 2.16 7.59
N LEU A 408 52.93 3.15 7.60
CA LEU A 408 51.50 2.91 7.35
C LEU A 408 51.26 2.50 5.89
N GLY A 409 51.97 3.13 4.96
CA GLY A 409 51.90 2.83 3.53
C GLY A 409 52.29 1.39 3.25
N ASP A 410 53.48 0.96 3.68
CA ASP A 410 53.99 -0.40 3.49
C ASP A 410 53.07 -1.44 4.12
N LEU A 411 52.53 -1.17 5.31
CA LEU A 411 51.57 -2.06 5.98
C LEU A 411 50.29 -2.25 5.16
N PHE A 412 49.69 -1.16 4.67
CA PHE A 412 48.44 -1.24 3.90
C PHE A 412 48.67 -1.81 2.50
N LEU A 413 49.78 -1.46 1.84
CA LEU A 413 50.18 -2.03 0.55
C LEU A 413 50.37 -3.54 0.67
N TRP A 414 51.06 -4.02 1.71
CA TRP A 414 51.22 -5.46 1.95
C TRP A 414 49.89 -6.21 2.07
N VAL A 415 48.90 -5.63 2.77
CA VAL A 415 47.56 -6.24 2.86
C VAL A 415 46.81 -6.18 1.53
N ILE A 416 46.97 -5.11 0.75
CA ILE A 416 46.38 -4.99 -0.59
C ILE A 416 46.99 -6.03 -1.54
N ASP A 417 48.30 -6.24 -1.50
CA ASP A 417 48.98 -7.23 -2.33
C ASP A 417 48.50 -8.65 -1.99
N TYR A 418 48.37 -8.96 -0.70
CA TYR A 418 47.75 -10.22 -0.26
C TYR A 418 46.31 -10.37 -0.76
N TRP A 419 45.53 -9.29 -0.74
CA TRP A 419 44.17 -9.29 -1.28
C TRP A 419 44.15 -9.47 -2.80
N SER A 420 45.09 -8.87 -3.53
CA SER A 420 45.26 -9.07 -4.98
C SER A 420 45.49 -10.54 -5.32
N SER A 421 46.36 -11.24 -4.57
CA SER A 421 46.55 -12.69 -4.76
C SER A 421 45.28 -13.51 -4.47
N CYS A 422 44.46 -13.07 -3.52
CA CYS A 422 43.16 -13.70 -3.26
C CYS A 422 42.17 -13.48 -4.42
N ILE A 423 42.17 -12.28 -5.03
CA ILE A 423 41.37 -11.97 -6.21
C ILE A 423 41.81 -12.83 -7.39
N GLU A 424 43.11 -12.92 -7.68
CA GLU A 424 43.66 -13.75 -8.76
C GLU A 424 43.25 -15.22 -8.62
N THR A 425 43.22 -15.73 -7.38
CA THR A 425 42.74 -17.08 -7.07
C THR A 425 41.22 -17.24 -7.30
N LEU A 426 40.44 -16.16 -7.11
CA LEU A 426 38.99 -16.13 -7.30
C LEU A 426 38.59 -15.94 -8.78
N THR A 427 39.40 -15.25 -9.58
CA THR A 427 39.16 -14.96 -11.01
C THR A 427 38.63 -16.15 -11.82
N PRO A 428 39.23 -17.36 -11.78
CA PRO A 428 38.72 -18.51 -12.54
C PRO A 428 37.33 -19.00 -12.08
N ALA A 429 36.93 -18.71 -10.85
CA ALA A 429 35.62 -19.06 -10.32
C ALA A 429 34.55 -17.97 -10.58
N LEU A 430 34.94 -16.74 -10.95
CA LEU A 430 34.01 -15.64 -11.19
C LEU A 430 32.94 -15.97 -12.27
N PRO A 431 33.27 -16.58 -13.42
CA PRO A 431 32.26 -16.94 -14.42
C PRO A 431 31.21 -17.89 -13.88
N GLN A 432 31.60 -18.89 -13.08
CA GLN A 432 30.66 -19.84 -12.45
C GLN A 432 29.76 -19.14 -11.42
N MET A 433 30.32 -18.20 -10.65
CA MET A 433 29.53 -17.40 -9.70
C MET A 433 28.52 -16.51 -10.44
N VAL A 434 28.94 -15.83 -11.50
CA VAL A 434 28.08 -14.99 -12.34
C VAL A 434 26.99 -15.82 -13.00
N TRP A 435 27.32 -17.01 -13.51
CA TRP A 435 26.35 -17.94 -14.07
C TRP A 435 25.31 -18.36 -13.03
N PHE A 436 25.73 -18.68 -11.81
CA PHE A 436 24.82 -19.03 -10.71
C PHE A 436 23.93 -17.84 -10.30
N ILE A 437 24.48 -16.62 -10.28
CA ILE A 437 23.71 -15.39 -10.09
C ILE A 437 22.68 -15.23 -11.21
N GLY A 438 23.07 -15.45 -12.46
CA GLY A 438 22.19 -15.45 -13.64
C GLY A 438 21.05 -16.46 -13.49
N PHE A 439 21.35 -17.69 -13.08
CA PHE A 439 20.36 -18.74 -12.83
C PHE A 439 19.38 -18.36 -11.71
N SER A 440 19.84 -17.68 -10.65
CA SER A 440 18.95 -17.21 -9.58
C SER A 440 17.86 -16.23 -10.07
N SER A 441 18.07 -15.58 -11.22
CA SER A 441 17.13 -14.61 -11.81
C SER A 441 15.82 -15.23 -12.28
N PHE A 442 15.75 -16.56 -12.46
CA PHE A 442 14.49 -17.26 -12.72
C PHE A 442 13.48 -17.11 -11.58
N ALA A 443 13.95 -16.87 -10.34
CA ALA A 443 13.09 -16.56 -9.20
C ALA A 443 12.70 -15.06 -9.11
N GLY A 444 13.20 -14.23 -10.02
CA GLY A 444 12.90 -12.80 -10.15
C GLY A 444 14.16 -11.92 -10.23
N ALA A 445 14.07 -10.76 -10.90
CA ALA A 445 15.17 -9.81 -11.09
C ALA A 445 15.75 -9.27 -9.77
N SER A 446 14.94 -9.24 -8.72
CA SER A 446 15.35 -8.89 -7.36
C SER A 446 16.43 -9.82 -6.77
N MET A 447 16.48 -11.10 -7.17
CA MET A 447 17.42 -12.09 -6.66
C MET A 447 18.88 -11.84 -7.09
N PRO A 448 19.21 -11.68 -8.39
CA PRO A 448 20.58 -11.39 -8.81
C PRO A 448 21.07 -10.06 -8.25
N ILE A 449 20.22 -9.04 -8.16
CA ILE A 449 20.57 -7.74 -7.55
C ILE A 449 20.98 -7.92 -6.08
N ALA A 450 20.23 -8.72 -5.32
CA ALA A 450 20.58 -9.03 -3.94
C ALA A 450 21.90 -9.82 -3.84
N MET A 451 22.14 -10.78 -4.74
CA MET A 451 23.39 -11.55 -4.79
C MET A 451 24.59 -10.67 -5.15
N PHE A 452 24.47 -9.78 -6.14
CA PHE A 452 25.51 -8.81 -6.47
C PHE A 452 25.82 -7.87 -5.29
N SER A 453 24.82 -7.46 -4.51
CA SER A 453 25.03 -6.65 -3.30
C SER A 453 25.83 -7.38 -2.22
N ASP A 454 25.57 -8.68 -2.02
CA ASP A 454 26.30 -9.51 -1.07
C ASP A 454 27.72 -9.84 -1.59
N MET A 455 27.87 -10.08 -2.90
CA MET A 455 29.16 -10.26 -3.55
C MET A 455 30.04 -9.01 -3.38
N LEU A 456 29.51 -7.81 -3.67
CA LEU A 456 30.21 -6.55 -3.42
C LEU A 456 30.65 -6.40 -1.95
N SER A 457 29.80 -6.79 -1.01
CA SER A 457 30.12 -6.71 0.42
C SER A 457 31.27 -7.65 0.80
N THR A 458 31.36 -8.81 0.17
CA THR A 458 32.42 -9.80 0.39
C THR A 458 33.73 -9.35 -0.25
N LEU A 459 33.68 -8.87 -1.50
CA LEU A 459 34.84 -8.43 -2.27
C LEU A 459 35.50 -7.15 -1.71
N THR A 460 34.80 -6.37 -0.90
CA THR A 460 35.30 -5.10 -0.32
C THR A 460 35.62 -5.17 1.18
N ILE A 461 35.79 -6.38 1.72
CA ILE A 461 36.03 -6.57 3.16
C ILE A 461 37.36 -5.96 3.64
N HIS A 462 38.39 -5.95 2.79
CA HIS A 462 39.69 -5.34 3.07
C HIS A 462 39.57 -3.81 3.28
N ILE A 463 38.78 -3.11 2.45
CA ILE A 463 38.50 -1.67 2.63
C ILE A 463 37.77 -1.41 3.95
N TYR A 464 36.82 -2.28 4.32
CA TYR A 464 36.16 -2.19 5.61
C TYR A 464 37.15 -2.36 6.78
N SER A 465 38.09 -3.31 6.65
CA SER A 465 39.17 -3.53 7.62
C SER A 465 40.07 -2.29 7.76
N PHE A 466 40.52 -1.70 6.64
CA PHE A 466 41.34 -0.49 6.65
C PHE A 466 40.64 0.71 7.28
N TYR A 467 39.36 0.92 6.95
CA TYR A 467 38.56 1.96 7.57
C TYR A 467 38.47 1.76 9.10
N LEU A 468 38.25 0.52 9.56
CA LEU A 468 38.15 0.24 11.00
C LEU A 468 39.51 0.41 11.71
N ALA A 469 40.59 -0.07 11.11
CA ALA A 469 41.94 0.02 11.66
C ALA A 469 42.42 1.49 11.74
N SER A 470 42.38 2.21 10.61
CA SER A 470 42.78 3.62 10.54
C SER A 470 41.90 4.52 11.42
N GLY A 471 40.58 4.28 11.45
CA GLY A 471 39.66 5.01 12.33
C GLY A 471 39.96 4.80 13.81
N ARG A 472 40.31 3.58 14.24
CA ARG A 472 40.73 3.30 15.62
C ARG A 472 42.03 4.01 15.98
N ILE A 473 43.05 3.95 15.12
CA ILE A 473 44.33 4.62 15.34
C ILE A 473 44.10 6.14 15.47
N TYR A 474 43.34 6.73 14.56
CA TYR A 474 43.00 8.15 14.60
C TYR A 474 42.24 8.52 15.87
N HIS A 475 41.25 7.72 16.27
CA HIS A 475 40.47 7.96 17.48
C HIS A 475 41.34 7.87 18.76
N TRP A 476 42.23 6.87 18.83
CA TRP A 476 43.18 6.75 19.93
C TRP A 476 44.13 7.94 19.99
N GLN A 477 44.67 8.37 18.86
CA GLN A 477 45.56 9.52 18.81
C GLN A 477 44.87 10.80 19.29
N LEU A 478 43.63 11.06 18.85
CA LEU A 478 42.84 12.19 19.34
C LEU A 478 42.57 12.11 20.85
N THR A 479 42.26 10.93 21.37
CA THR A 479 41.94 10.73 22.80
C THR A 479 43.18 10.94 23.68
N ILE A 480 44.35 10.45 23.23
CA ILE A 480 45.63 10.66 23.91
C ILE A 480 46.00 12.15 23.86
N LEU A 481 45.85 12.80 22.70
CA LEU A 481 46.12 14.23 22.54
C LEU A 481 45.22 15.09 23.46
N GLN A 482 43.94 14.76 23.58
CA GLN A 482 43.02 15.41 24.52
C GLN A 482 43.46 15.21 25.98
N SER A 483 43.90 14.00 26.34
CA SER A 483 44.37 13.68 27.69
C SER A 483 45.65 14.44 28.03
N LEU A 484 46.62 14.49 27.11
CA LEU A 484 47.86 15.25 27.26
C LEU A 484 47.62 16.76 27.26
N PHE A 485 46.63 17.25 26.49
CA PHE A 485 46.24 18.65 26.55
C PHE A 485 45.68 19.04 27.93
N HIS A 486 44.96 18.13 28.59
CA HIS A 486 44.54 18.33 29.97
C HIS A 486 45.73 18.33 30.95
N LEU A 487 46.73 17.47 30.73
CA LEU A 487 47.97 17.44 31.50
C LEU A 487 48.67 18.81 31.49
N PHE A 488 48.80 19.50 30.33
CA PHE A 488 49.39 20.86 30.30
C PHE A 488 48.63 21.90 31.09
N ARG A 489 47.32 21.71 31.22
CA ARG A 489 46.47 22.66 31.94
C ARG A 489 46.43 22.38 33.44
N GLY A 490 47.22 21.43 33.95
CA GLY A 490 47.13 20.97 35.34
C GLY A 490 45.81 20.27 35.64
N LYS A 491 45.20 19.61 34.65
CA LYS A 491 43.88 19.00 34.74
C LYS A 491 43.95 17.49 34.50
N LYS A 492 43.06 16.73 35.16
CA LYS A 492 42.91 15.28 35.01
C LYS A 492 41.45 14.93 34.81
N HIS A 493 41.16 14.07 33.84
CA HIS A 493 39.81 13.53 33.68
C HIS A 493 39.58 12.41 34.71
N ASN A 494 38.63 12.60 35.60
CA ASN A 494 38.24 11.63 36.61
C ASN A 494 37.13 10.74 36.06
N VAL A 495 37.49 9.52 35.65
CA VAL A 495 36.56 8.55 35.05
C VAL A 495 35.43 8.16 36.01
N LEU A 496 35.71 8.10 37.32
CA LEU A 496 34.72 7.69 38.34
C LEU A 496 33.61 8.72 38.56
N ARG A 497 33.93 10.01 38.40
CA ARG A 497 32.99 11.13 38.60
C ARG A 497 32.62 11.84 37.29
N ASN A 498 33.12 11.35 36.16
CA ASN A 498 32.94 11.89 34.81
C ASN A 498 33.10 13.43 34.75
N ARG A 499 34.16 13.96 35.38
CA ARG A 499 34.46 15.40 35.47
C ARG A 499 35.95 15.67 35.32
N ILE A 500 36.31 16.93 35.08
CA ILE A 500 37.71 17.37 34.98
C ILE A 500 38.12 17.99 36.32
N ASP A 501 39.06 17.36 37.01
CA ASP A 501 39.61 17.82 38.30
C ASP A 501 40.97 18.50 38.06
N SER A 502 41.34 19.47 38.91
CA SER A 502 42.72 19.98 38.98
C SER A 502 43.63 18.94 39.64
N CYS A 503 44.83 18.77 39.12
CA CYS A 503 45.83 17.87 39.66
C CYS A 503 47.18 18.58 39.60
N ASP A 504 47.90 18.57 40.71
CA ASP A 504 49.26 19.09 40.78
C ASP A 504 50.18 18.03 40.16
N TYR A 505 50.88 18.40 39.09
CA TYR A 505 51.83 17.53 38.39
C TYR A 505 53.25 18.07 38.60
N ASP A 506 54.21 17.16 38.80
CA ASP A 506 55.63 17.53 38.87
C ASP A 506 56.13 18.06 37.52
N LEU A 507 57.17 18.91 37.55
CA LEU A 507 57.77 19.50 36.34
C LEU A 507 58.18 18.44 35.31
N ASP A 508 58.73 17.32 35.77
CA ASP A 508 59.18 16.21 34.91
C ASP A 508 58.01 15.57 34.15
N GLN A 509 56.88 15.37 34.82
CA GLN A 509 55.67 14.80 34.23
C GLN A 509 55.07 15.75 33.18
N LEU A 510 55.09 17.05 33.47
CA LEU A 510 54.65 18.09 32.54
C LEU A 510 55.57 18.15 31.31
N LEU A 511 56.89 18.05 31.49
CA LEU A 511 57.87 18.07 30.42
C LEU A 511 57.71 16.87 29.49
N VAL A 512 57.67 15.65 30.04
CA VAL A 512 57.47 14.41 29.26
C VAL A 512 56.13 14.45 28.52
N GLY A 513 55.07 14.92 29.19
CA GLY A 513 53.77 15.15 28.57
C GLY A 513 53.87 16.07 27.37
N THR A 514 54.64 17.16 27.49
CA THR A 514 54.76 18.23 26.46
C THR A 514 55.47 17.71 25.23
N ILE A 515 56.55 16.95 25.42
CA ILE A 515 57.27 16.29 24.34
C ILE A 515 56.38 15.27 23.63
N LEU A 516 55.65 14.44 24.37
CA LEU A 516 54.77 13.44 23.77
C LEU A 516 53.59 14.08 23.01
N PHE A 517 53.04 15.18 23.52
CA PHE A 517 51.98 15.91 22.85
C PHE A 517 52.45 16.58 21.57
N THR A 518 53.60 17.27 21.59
CA THR A 518 54.13 17.92 20.38
C THR A 518 54.42 16.88 19.32
N LEU A 519 55.02 15.75 19.69
CA LEU A 519 55.22 14.60 18.80
C LEU A 519 53.88 14.12 18.22
N LEU A 520 52.92 13.71 19.05
CA LEU A 520 51.63 13.18 18.57
C LEU A 520 50.84 14.19 17.73
N PHE A 521 50.93 15.48 18.06
CA PHE A 521 50.31 16.56 17.30
C PHE A 521 50.91 16.66 15.89
N PHE A 522 52.23 16.56 15.75
CA PHE A 522 52.89 16.57 14.43
C PHE A 522 52.65 15.29 13.62
N LEU A 523 52.41 14.13 14.26
CA LEU A 523 52.02 12.90 13.53
C LEU A 523 50.53 12.86 13.18
N LEU A 524 49.68 13.68 13.81
CA LEU A 524 48.22 13.65 13.61
C LEU A 524 47.77 13.90 12.17
N PRO A 525 48.33 14.86 11.41
CA PRO A 525 47.97 15.08 10.02
C PRO A 525 48.17 13.81 9.18
N THR A 526 49.29 13.11 9.35
CA THR A 526 49.59 11.87 8.62
C THR A 526 48.50 10.82 8.84
N VAL A 527 48.16 10.51 10.09
CA VAL A 527 47.10 9.52 10.41
C VAL A 527 45.74 9.98 9.90
N ALA A 528 45.45 11.29 9.99
CA ALA A 528 44.16 11.85 9.56
C ALA A 528 43.92 11.70 8.04
N VAL A 529 44.93 11.94 7.20
CA VAL A 529 44.76 11.83 5.74
C VAL A 529 44.62 10.36 5.31
N PHE A 530 45.37 9.43 5.92
CA PHE A 530 45.18 7.99 5.69
C PHE A 530 43.78 7.52 6.07
N TYR A 531 43.29 7.92 7.26
CA TYR A 531 41.92 7.62 7.69
C TYR A 531 40.88 8.22 6.73
N LEU A 532 41.05 9.46 6.31
CA LEU A 532 40.10 10.14 5.41
C LEU A 532 40.00 9.42 4.06
N ASN A 533 41.13 8.95 3.51
CA ASN A 533 41.16 8.19 2.27
C ASN A 533 40.28 6.92 2.34
N PHE A 534 40.50 6.09 3.36
CA PHE A 534 39.70 4.87 3.56
C PHE A 534 38.26 5.16 3.95
N ALA A 535 38.00 6.26 4.66
CA ALA A 535 36.64 6.72 4.95
C ALA A 535 35.89 7.08 3.67
N ILE A 536 36.52 7.80 2.72
CA ILE A 536 35.91 8.12 1.41
C ILE A 536 35.62 6.86 0.61
N ALA A 537 36.60 5.95 0.50
CA ALA A 537 36.41 4.66 -0.18
C ALA A 537 35.24 3.86 0.44
N ARG A 538 35.16 3.83 1.77
CA ARG A 538 34.06 3.16 2.48
C ARG A 538 32.72 3.82 2.22
N MET A 539 32.65 5.16 2.20
CA MET A 539 31.42 5.90 1.93
C MET A 539 30.93 5.69 0.49
N ALA A 540 31.83 5.54 -0.48
CA ALA A 540 31.49 5.18 -1.86
C ALA A 540 30.81 3.80 -1.93
N ILE A 541 31.38 2.78 -1.27
CA ILE A 541 30.79 1.43 -1.21
C ILE A 541 29.42 1.44 -0.51
N ILE A 542 29.29 2.15 0.61
CA ILE A 542 28.00 2.30 1.32
C ILE A 542 26.96 2.95 0.40
N SER A 543 27.35 3.93 -0.41
CA SER A 543 26.47 4.61 -1.36
C SER A 543 26.02 3.67 -2.48
N LEU A 544 26.94 2.90 -3.06
CA LEU A 544 26.62 1.87 -4.06
C LEU A 544 25.66 0.81 -3.51
N LYS A 545 25.92 0.34 -2.28
CA LYS A 545 25.04 -0.61 -1.59
C LYS A 545 23.65 -0.03 -1.31
N ALA A 546 23.58 1.24 -0.91
CA ALA A 546 22.30 1.94 -0.77
C ALA A 546 21.56 2.04 -2.12
N GLY A 547 22.29 2.18 -3.23
CA GLY A 547 21.77 2.07 -4.59
C GLY A 547 21.09 0.73 -4.84
N PHE A 548 21.77 -0.39 -4.57
CA PHE A 548 21.15 -1.72 -4.68
C PHE A 548 19.93 -1.89 -3.76
N ASP A 549 20.00 -1.42 -2.52
CA ASP A 549 18.90 -1.52 -1.55
C ASP A 549 17.67 -0.70 -1.99
N THR A 550 17.88 0.47 -2.61
CA THR A 550 16.81 1.29 -3.20
C THR A 550 16.20 0.64 -4.43
N LEU A 551 17.02 0.09 -5.33
CA LEU A 551 16.54 -0.67 -6.48
C LEU A 551 15.69 -1.88 -6.05
N LEU A 552 16.15 -2.63 -5.05
CA LEU A 552 15.43 -3.76 -4.48
C LEU A 552 14.09 -3.32 -3.85
N SER A 553 14.08 -2.20 -3.14
CA SER A 553 12.85 -1.61 -2.58
C SER A 553 11.86 -1.16 -3.66
N CYS A 554 12.35 -0.64 -4.79
CA CYS A 554 11.53 -0.33 -5.95
C CYS A 554 10.91 -1.60 -6.54
N LEU A 555 11.69 -2.63 -6.84
CA LEU A 555 11.16 -3.88 -7.42
C LEU A 555 10.13 -4.59 -6.52
N ASN A 556 10.34 -4.58 -5.20
CA ASN A 556 9.49 -5.33 -4.28
C ASN A 556 8.20 -4.63 -3.86
N HIS A 557 8.14 -3.29 -3.89
CA HIS A 557 7.05 -2.54 -3.25
C HIS A 557 6.48 -1.40 -4.12
N PHE A 558 6.86 -1.29 -5.40
CA PHE A 558 6.35 -0.21 -6.24
C PHE A 558 4.82 -0.31 -6.36
N PRO A 559 4.06 0.78 -6.15
CA PRO A 559 2.60 0.76 -6.25
C PRO A 559 2.13 0.73 -7.72
N LEU A 560 2.62 -0.23 -8.51
CA LEU A 560 2.40 -0.35 -9.96
C LEU A 560 0.91 -0.49 -10.26
N PHE A 561 0.23 -1.36 -9.52
CA PHE A 561 -1.20 -1.60 -9.74
C PHE A 561 -2.03 -0.38 -9.34
N ALA A 562 -1.68 0.30 -8.24
CA ALA A 562 -2.35 1.53 -7.86
C ALA A 562 -2.11 2.66 -8.88
N LEU A 563 -0.90 2.78 -9.43
CA LEU A 563 -0.58 3.73 -10.49
C LEU A 563 -1.37 3.44 -11.78
N MET A 564 -1.43 2.17 -12.19
CA MET A 564 -2.22 1.72 -13.33
C MET A 564 -3.71 2.05 -13.13
N LEU A 565 -4.27 1.75 -11.95
CA LEU A 565 -5.65 2.10 -11.62
C LEU A 565 -5.87 3.60 -11.65
N ARG A 566 -4.91 4.39 -11.16
CA ARG A 566 -4.99 5.86 -11.17
C ARG A 566 -5.08 6.44 -12.58
N ILE A 567 -4.36 5.84 -13.53
CA ILE A 567 -4.37 6.24 -14.95
C ILE A 567 -5.65 5.75 -15.64
N LYS A 568 -6.07 4.50 -15.40
CA LYS A 568 -7.22 3.90 -16.07
C LYS A 568 -8.57 4.44 -15.58
N ASP A 569 -8.73 4.57 -14.26
CA ASP A 569 -9.96 5.05 -13.64
C ASP A 569 -9.67 5.69 -12.26
N PRO A 570 -9.57 7.02 -12.18
CA PRO A 570 -9.19 7.71 -10.97
C PRO A 570 -10.23 7.56 -9.83
N ARG A 571 -11.49 7.21 -10.16
CA ARG A 571 -12.58 7.07 -9.17
C ARG A 571 -12.46 5.79 -8.32
N ARG A 572 -11.56 4.86 -8.68
CA ARG A 572 -11.28 3.64 -7.89
C ARG A 572 -10.37 3.88 -6.68
N LEU A 573 -9.65 5.00 -6.69
CA LEU A 573 -8.71 5.38 -5.63
C LEU A 573 -9.13 6.72 -5.04
N PRO A 574 -10.18 6.76 -4.19
CA PRO A 574 -10.63 8.00 -3.58
C PRO A 574 -9.58 8.53 -2.58
N GLY A 575 -9.32 9.83 -2.68
CA GLY A 575 -8.46 10.62 -1.80
C GLY A 575 -9.22 11.58 -0.88
N GLY A 576 -10.52 11.81 -1.14
CA GLY A 576 -11.39 12.69 -0.37
C GLY A 576 -12.59 13.17 -1.20
N ILE A 577 -13.34 14.14 -0.65
CA ILE A 577 -14.47 14.79 -1.34
C ILE A 577 -14.26 16.29 -1.45
N ARG A 578 -14.80 16.90 -2.51
CA ARG A 578 -14.87 18.35 -2.72
C ARG A 578 -16.31 18.75 -2.99
N PHE A 579 -16.75 19.82 -2.34
CA PHE A 579 -17.99 20.50 -2.67
C PHE A 579 -17.66 21.70 -3.57
N GLU A 580 -18.27 21.78 -4.74
CA GLU A 580 -18.15 22.91 -5.67
C GLU A 580 -19.53 23.58 -5.75
N LEU A 581 -19.64 24.82 -5.28
CA LEU A 581 -20.85 25.62 -5.45
C LEU A 581 -20.93 26.05 -6.91
N ARG A 582 -22.07 25.85 -7.57
CA ARG A 582 -22.29 26.32 -8.93
C ARG A 582 -22.70 27.79 -8.90
N ASP A 583 -22.02 28.64 -9.66
CA ASP A 583 -22.26 30.08 -9.65
C ASP A 583 -23.71 30.42 -10.03
N SER A 584 -24.36 31.21 -9.18
CA SER A 584 -25.76 31.64 -9.28
C SER A 584 -26.05 32.61 -10.43
N HIS A 585 -25.08 32.88 -11.31
CA HIS A 585 -25.21 33.87 -12.39
C HIS A 585 -26.26 33.46 -13.44
N ASP A 586 -26.39 32.16 -13.75
CA ASP A 586 -27.44 31.64 -14.64
C ASP A 586 -28.85 31.72 -14.00
N TYR A 587 -28.94 31.71 -12.66
CA TYR A 587 -30.21 31.76 -11.94
C TYR A 587 -30.83 33.17 -11.94
N ARG A 588 -30.00 34.22 -12.05
CA ARG A 588 -30.45 35.62 -12.07
C ARG A 588 -31.19 35.97 -13.36
N HIS A 589 -30.85 35.35 -14.49
CA HIS A 589 -31.54 35.58 -15.77
C HIS A 589 -32.94 34.96 -15.81
N ASN A 590 -33.19 33.88 -15.06
CA ASN A 590 -34.50 33.21 -14.99
C ASN A 590 -35.45 33.82 -13.94
N LYS A 591 -34.96 34.66 -13.03
CA LYS A 591 -35.81 35.34 -12.03
C LYS A 591 -36.67 36.46 -12.65
N ALA A 592 -36.32 36.92 -13.86
CA ALA A 592 -37.10 37.92 -14.58
C ALA A 592 -38.39 37.36 -15.22
N ASN A 593 -38.51 36.03 -15.38
CA ASN A 593 -39.63 35.42 -16.10
C ASN A 593 -40.62 34.58 -15.27
N ASN A 594 -40.35 34.30 -13.98
CA ASN A 594 -41.26 33.48 -13.15
C ASN A 594 -41.67 34.20 -11.87
N ALA A 595 -42.94 34.61 -11.82
CA ALA A 595 -43.67 35.09 -10.65
C ALA A 595 -44.31 33.95 -9.84
N ASP A 596 -43.69 32.77 -9.81
CA ASP A 596 -44.16 31.63 -9.02
C ASP A 596 -43.32 31.50 -7.74
N GLY A 597 -43.97 31.38 -6.58
CA GLY A 597 -43.37 31.32 -5.24
C GLY A 597 -42.47 30.12 -4.94
N LEU A 598 -41.48 29.82 -5.80
CA LEU A 598 -40.49 28.78 -5.56
C LEU A 598 -39.48 29.22 -4.47
N PRO A 599 -39.11 28.30 -3.56
CA PRO A 599 -38.07 28.57 -2.57
C PRO A 599 -36.70 28.79 -3.26
N PRO A 600 -35.83 29.67 -2.74
CA PRO A 600 -34.49 29.87 -3.27
C PRO A 600 -33.68 28.56 -3.22
N THR A 601 -33.20 28.11 -4.38
CA THR A 601 -32.42 26.86 -4.53
C THR A 601 -30.94 27.16 -4.74
N SER A 602 -30.07 26.60 -3.89
CA SER A 602 -28.61 26.59 -4.08
C SER A 602 -28.16 25.23 -4.61
N VAL A 603 -27.26 25.20 -5.59
CA VAL A 603 -26.83 23.96 -6.25
C VAL A 603 -25.35 23.72 -5.98
N ILE A 604 -25.04 22.57 -5.39
CA ILE A 604 -23.68 22.17 -5.00
C ILE A 604 -23.36 20.84 -5.66
N TYR A 605 -22.18 20.72 -6.25
CA TYR A 605 -21.67 19.47 -6.79
C TYR A 605 -20.72 18.80 -5.80
N LEU A 606 -20.99 17.55 -5.45
CA LEU A 606 -20.11 16.69 -4.66
C LEU A 606 -19.25 15.86 -5.64
N LYS A 607 -17.96 16.21 -5.72
CA LYS A 607 -16.97 15.47 -6.54
C LYS A 607 -16.04 14.65 -5.64
N SER A 608 -15.73 13.43 -6.07
CA SER A 608 -14.67 12.63 -5.46
C SER A 608 -13.31 13.10 -5.96
N ILE A 609 -12.42 13.48 -5.04
CA ILE A 609 -11.03 13.79 -5.36
C ILE A 609 -10.26 12.48 -5.39
N PRO A 610 -9.56 12.16 -6.49
CA PRO A 610 -8.76 10.95 -6.54
C PRO A 610 -7.41 11.11 -5.81
N LEU A 611 -6.81 9.99 -5.41
CA LEU A 611 -5.61 9.94 -4.57
C LEU A 611 -4.42 10.68 -5.19
N THR A 612 -3.75 11.58 -4.45
CA THR A 612 -2.59 12.33 -4.95
C THR A 612 -1.34 11.45 -5.04
N PHE A 613 -0.51 11.66 -6.06
CA PHE A 613 0.78 10.94 -6.23
C PHE A 613 1.67 11.02 -4.98
N ARG A 614 1.72 12.19 -4.33
CA ARG A 614 2.46 12.37 -3.07
C ARG A 614 2.03 11.40 -1.97
N ILE A 615 0.74 11.06 -1.89
CA ILE A 615 0.22 10.11 -0.89
C ILE A 615 0.56 8.68 -1.31
N MET A 616 0.48 8.35 -2.60
CA MET A 616 0.88 7.03 -3.12
C MET A 616 2.36 6.71 -2.85
N PHE A 617 3.24 7.69 -3.02
CA PHE A 617 4.69 7.55 -2.79
C PHE A 617 5.16 8.02 -1.40
N ASN A 618 4.24 8.33 -0.48
CA ASN A 618 4.58 8.86 0.87
C ASN A 618 5.59 7.97 1.60
N GLN A 619 5.44 6.66 1.43
CA GLN A 619 6.33 5.63 1.96
C GLN A 619 7.78 5.75 1.46
N TYR A 620 7.98 5.99 0.16
CA TYR A 620 9.30 6.24 -0.42
C TYR A 620 9.88 7.57 0.05
N PHE A 621 9.06 8.62 0.13
CA PHE A 621 9.51 9.90 0.68
C PHE A 621 9.89 9.80 2.16
N GLN A 622 9.22 8.95 2.94
CA GLN A 622 9.60 8.68 4.32
C GLN A 622 10.92 7.93 4.41
N MET A 623 11.14 6.92 3.56
CA MET A 623 12.41 6.18 3.47
C MET A 623 13.56 7.10 3.07
N ALA A 624 13.40 7.89 2.00
CA ALA A 624 14.40 8.86 1.57
C ALA A 624 14.71 9.88 2.67
N ASN A 625 13.70 10.37 3.38
CA ASN A 625 13.89 11.26 4.53
C ASN A 625 14.62 10.58 5.70
N ARG A 626 14.41 9.28 5.95
CA ARG A 626 15.15 8.52 6.98
C ARG A 626 16.62 8.36 6.60
N ILE A 627 16.91 7.97 5.35
CA ILE A 627 18.27 7.84 4.83
C ILE A 627 19.00 9.19 4.93
N ARG A 628 18.35 10.26 4.45
CA ARG A 628 18.87 11.62 4.51
C ARG A 628 19.17 12.05 5.95
N LYS A 629 18.23 11.83 6.88
CA LYS A 629 18.42 12.18 8.29
C LYS A 629 19.53 11.41 8.97
N HIS A 630 19.78 10.15 8.59
CA HIS A 630 20.83 9.34 9.21
C HIS A 630 22.21 9.76 8.70
N TYR A 631 22.43 9.70 7.38
CA TYR A 631 23.75 9.94 6.80
C TYR A 631 24.16 11.42 6.78
N LEU A 632 23.22 12.35 6.63
CA LEU A 632 23.50 13.80 6.74
C LEU A 632 23.30 14.33 8.17
N SER A 633 23.26 13.47 9.19
CA SER A 633 23.18 13.96 10.57
C SER A 633 24.50 14.61 11.00
N PRO A 634 24.44 15.71 11.78
CA PRO A 634 25.64 16.28 12.40
C PRO A 634 26.40 15.24 13.22
N LYS A 635 25.71 14.26 13.81
CA LYS A 635 26.34 13.18 14.58
C LYS A 635 27.24 12.30 13.71
N VAL A 636 26.81 11.91 12.51
CA VAL A 636 27.65 11.12 11.59
C VAL A 636 28.86 11.94 11.15
N PHE A 637 28.67 13.23 10.88
CA PHE A 637 29.78 14.15 10.60
C PHE A 637 30.76 14.23 11.78
N PHE A 638 30.29 14.38 13.02
CA PHE A 638 31.13 14.36 14.21
C PHE A 638 31.80 12.99 14.46
N CYS A 639 31.13 11.87 14.16
CA CYS A 639 31.75 10.54 14.26
C CYS A 639 32.88 10.42 13.25
N LEU A 640 32.64 10.85 12.01
CA LEU A 640 33.65 10.86 10.95
C LEU A 640 34.82 11.77 11.33
N LEU A 641 34.57 12.94 11.91
CA LEU A 641 35.61 13.87 12.36
C LEU A 641 36.39 13.38 13.60
N THR A 642 35.81 12.49 14.41
CA THR A 642 36.46 11.95 15.62
C THR A 642 37.05 10.56 15.44
N GLY A 643 37.00 10.00 14.22
CA GLY A 643 37.42 8.62 13.94
C GLY A 643 36.51 7.55 14.54
N LYS A 644 35.35 7.94 15.10
CA LYS A 644 34.40 6.99 15.66
C LYS A 644 33.65 6.30 14.53
N PHE A 645 33.41 5.00 14.73
CA PHE A 645 32.69 4.17 13.77
C PHE A 645 31.34 4.78 13.39
N VAL A 646 31.11 4.99 12.10
CA VAL A 646 29.80 5.41 11.60
C VAL A 646 28.84 4.23 11.70
N PRO A 647 27.80 4.30 12.55
CA PRO A 647 26.89 3.18 12.71
C PRO A 647 26.14 2.93 11.38
N PRO A 648 26.20 1.72 10.81
CA PRO A 648 25.42 1.39 9.62
C PRO A 648 23.93 1.52 9.95
N ILE A 649 23.13 1.93 8.97
CA ILE A 649 21.67 1.92 9.16
C ILE A 649 21.24 0.48 9.39
N ASN A 650 20.55 0.22 10.50
CA ASN A 650 19.92 -1.06 10.75
C ASN A 650 19.02 -1.43 9.56
N ARG A 651 19.36 -2.53 8.89
CA ARG A 651 18.65 -3.07 7.72
C ARG A 651 17.14 -3.13 7.97
N LYS A 652 16.71 -3.57 9.17
CA LYS A 652 15.29 -3.59 9.60
C LYS A 652 14.55 -2.28 9.38
N ASN A 653 15.18 -1.14 9.68
CA ASN A 653 14.55 0.17 9.54
C ASN A 653 14.45 0.62 8.07
N LEU A 654 15.44 0.26 7.25
CA LEU A 654 15.50 0.58 5.84
C LEU A 654 14.51 -0.25 5.03
N TYR A 655 14.37 -1.53 5.39
CA TYR A 655 13.49 -2.47 4.73
C TYR A 655 12.10 -2.61 5.36
N SER A 656 11.82 -1.88 6.46
CA SER A 656 10.46 -1.75 7.02
C SER A 656 9.40 -1.40 5.96
N LEU A 657 9.81 -0.75 4.87
CA LEU A 657 8.97 -0.51 3.70
C LEU A 657 8.51 -1.79 2.99
N GLN A 658 9.44 -2.71 2.74
CA GLN A 658 9.21 -3.97 2.02
C GLN A 658 8.24 -4.88 2.78
N TYR A 659 8.19 -4.75 4.11
CA TYR A 659 7.26 -5.48 4.98
C TYR A 659 5.92 -4.79 5.19
N SER A 660 5.71 -3.57 4.67
CA SER A 660 4.49 -2.80 4.94
C SER A 660 3.22 -3.33 4.25
N MET A 661 3.36 -4.22 3.26
CA MET A 661 2.25 -4.95 2.62
C MET A 661 1.95 -6.30 3.28
N LEU A 662 2.84 -6.75 4.17
CA LEU A 662 2.74 -8.02 4.87
C LEU A 662 2.17 -7.82 6.28
N PRO A 663 1.40 -8.79 6.80
CA PRO A 663 0.85 -8.68 8.14
C PRO A 663 1.99 -8.76 9.18
N ALA A 664 1.91 -7.93 10.22
CA ALA A 664 2.89 -7.92 11.30
C ALA A 664 2.99 -9.27 12.04
N ARG A 665 1.87 -10.00 12.13
CA ARG A 665 1.82 -11.36 12.64
C ARG A 665 1.54 -12.32 11.49
N ARG A 666 2.45 -13.27 11.29
CA ARG A 666 2.28 -14.36 10.31
C ARG A 666 1.11 -15.26 10.73
N ALA A 667 0.28 -15.65 9.76
CA ALA A 667 -0.79 -16.61 9.98
C ALA A 667 -0.20 -18.00 10.26
N THR A 668 -0.70 -18.66 11.30
CA THR A 668 -0.27 -20.01 11.65
C THR A 668 -0.74 -21.03 10.62
N ILE A 669 -0.02 -22.15 10.48
CA ILE A 669 -0.39 -23.26 9.58
C ILE A 669 -1.82 -23.72 9.85
N TRP A 670 -2.20 -23.80 11.13
CA TRP A 670 -3.53 -24.21 11.57
C TRP A 670 -4.62 -23.19 11.24
N GLU A 671 -4.33 -21.88 11.32
CA GLU A 671 -5.26 -20.84 10.87
C GLU A 671 -5.50 -20.93 9.36
N MET A 672 -4.45 -21.15 8.58
CA MET A 672 -4.58 -21.34 7.14
C MET A 672 -5.39 -22.61 6.80
N TRP A 673 -5.21 -23.69 7.56
CA TRP A 673 -5.96 -24.94 7.38
C TRP A 673 -7.44 -24.74 7.67
N ARG A 674 -7.74 -24.06 8.76
CA ARG A 674 -9.11 -23.65 9.10
C ARG A 674 -9.70 -22.74 8.01
N ALA A 675 -8.97 -21.72 7.55
CA ALA A 675 -9.46 -20.81 6.53
C ALA A 675 -9.78 -21.52 5.19
N LEU A 676 -8.94 -22.46 4.76
CA LEU A 676 -9.16 -23.22 3.52
C LEU A 676 -10.29 -24.27 3.63
N ASN A 677 -10.51 -24.82 4.84
CA ASN A 677 -11.49 -25.89 5.08
C ASN A 677 -12.84 -25.42 5.63
N THR A 678 -12.94 -24.23 6.24
CA THR A 678 -14.21 -23.69 6.82
C THR A 678 -15.28 -23.40 5.76
N GLU A 679 -14.96 -23.49 4.47
CA GLU A 679 -15.96 -23.49 3.39
C GLU A 679 -16.56 -24.88 3.10
N THR A 680 -17.09 -25.53 4.15
CA THR A 680 -18.12 -26.57 4.05
C THR A 680 -19.52 -26.03 4.36
N LYS A 681 -19.77 -24.72 4.21
CA LYS A 681 -21.13 -24.26 3.88
C LYS A 681 -21.35 -24.57 2.40
N PRO A 682 -22.37 -25.37 2.04
CA PRO A 682 -22.50 -25.94 0.72
C PRO A 682 -22.41 -24.82 -0.30
N ALA A 683 -21.58 -25.02 -1.32
CA ALA A 683 -21.58 -24.19 -2.49
C ALA A 683 -23.04 -23.93 -2.86
N LYS A 684 -23.46 -22.65 -2.82
CA LYS A 684 -24.63 -22.21 -3.58
C LYS A 684 -24.46 -22.88 -4.94
N ARG A 685 -25.41 -23.75 -5.31
CA ARG A 685 -25.34 -24.65 -6.49
C ARG A 685 -24.60 -23.91 -7.60
N MET A 686 -23.46 -24.45 -8.03
CA MET A 686 -22.69 -23.88 -9.15
C MET A 686 -23.70 -23.52 -10.25
N PRO A 687 -23.72 -22.26 -10.73
CA PRO A 687 -24.75 -21.80 -11.65
C PRO A 687 -24.84 -22.81 -12.79
N LEU A 688 -26.07 -23.26 -13.07
CA LEU A 688 -26.31 -24.21 -14.16
C LEU A 688 -25.68 -23.63 -15.43
N PRO A 689 -24.98 -24.45 -16.22
CA PRO A 689 -24.36 -23.97 -17.46
C PRO A 689 -25.43 -23.27 -18.31
N TYR A 690 -25.10 -22.08 -18.83
CA TYR A 690 -25.98 -21.35 -19.74
C TYR A 690 -26.06 -22.15 -21.04
N ILE A 691 -27.24 -22.70 -21.32
CA ILE A 691 -27.46 -23.49 -22.52
C ILE A 691 -28.17 -22.57 -23.53
N PRO A 692 -27.51 -22.20 -24.65
CA PRO A 692 -28.13 -21.31 -25.63
C PRO A 692 -29.37 -21.97 -26.25
N PRO A 693 -30.46 -21.20 -26.45
CA PRO A 693 -31.61 -21.67 -27.20
C PRO A 693 -31.16 -21.94 -28.65
N LEU A 694 -31.65 -23.04 -29.24
CA LEU A 694 -31.41 -23.35 -30.65
C LEU A 694 -31.97 -22.21 -31.51
N SER A 695 -31.17 -21.71 -32.45
CA SER A 695 -31.66 -20.78 -33.46
C SER A 695 -32.72 -21.47 -34.30
N ASN A 696 -33.95 -20.96 -34.30
CA ASN A 696 -34.96 -21.39 -35.26
C ASN A 696 -34.42 -21.16 -36.67
N ALA A 697 -34.10 -22.24 -37.38
CA ALA A 697 -33.90 -22.23 -38.82
C ALA A 697 -35.27 -22.05 -39.50
N GLY A 698 -35.84 -20.86 -39.37
CA GLY A 698 -37.01 -20.44 -40.12
C GLY A 698 -36.61 -20.10 -41.55
N ARG A 699 -36.69 -21.11 -42.42
CA ARG A 699 -36.64 -20.96 -43.88
C ARG A 699 -37.74 -19.95 -44.27
N ARG A 700 -37.39 -18.70 -44.60
CA ARG A 700 -38.28 -17.78 -45.32
C ARG A 700 -38.41 -18.31 -46.75
N THR A 701 -39.36 -19.22 -47.00
CA THR A 701 -39.84 -19.49 -48.35
C THR A 701 -40.97 -18.52 -48.67
N SER A 702 -40.66 -17.56 -49.54
CA SER A 702 -41.63 -16.88 -50.39
C SER A 702 -42.49 -17.93 -51.10
N ALA A 703 -43.80 -17.92 -50.85
CA ALA A 703 -44.79 -18.63 -51.65
C ALA A 703 -45.89 -17.63 -52.01
N ASN A 704 -45.61 -16.92 -53.10
CA ASN A 704 -46.57 -16.22 -53.93
C ASN A 704 -47.38 -17.29 -54.68
N ASN A 705 -48.71 -17.31 -54.54
CA ASN A 705 -49.61 -17.72 -55.63
C ASN A 705 -51.09 -17.43 -55.30
N GLY A 706 -51.66 -16.48 -56.05
CA GLY A 706 -52.59 -16.83 -57.11
C GLY A 706 -54.03 -17.12 -56.72
N ARG A 707 -54.83 -16.05 -56.60
CA ARG A 707 -56.30 -16.10 -56.65
C ARG A 707 -56.72 -15.90 -58.11
N ALA A 708 -57.29 -16.92 -58.75
CA ALA A 708 -58.01 -16.79 -60.02
C ALA A 708 -59.05 -17.92 -60.15
N ARG A 709 -60.26 -17.67 -59.63
CA ARG A 709 -61.54 -17.66 -60.36
C ARG A 709 -62.65 -17.30 -59.39
#